data_AF-A0A9N7B0B8-F1
#
_entry.id   AF-A0A9N7B0B8-F1
#
_cell.length_a   1.000
_cell.length_b   1.000
_cell.length_c   1.000
_cell.angle_alpha   90.00
_cell.angle_beta   90.00
_cell.angle_gamma   90.00
#
_symmetry.space_group_name_H-M   'P 1'
#
loop_
_entity.id
_entity.type
_entity.pdbx_description
1 polymer ?
#
loop_
_entity_poly.entity_id
_entity_poly.type
_entity_poly.pdbx_seq_one_letter_code
_entity_poly.pdbx_strand_id
1 'polypeptide(L)'
;MKKVLGMTVLGSIIATASASIVSCSVGISLDKILNRRNSNTKVLRELTNYSLANLNSATNNTSNDADIIANLQDILLTVNRHDHYEGALAEYWDHNKDKDYWKFRIRKNAYWTRIENGKQVKGPQITGLDVFNTFRYVLNKNNLALTTEHFLTNFKHVHELMEFIDTLSDPNNKEFYDARFNKDLPGDLRTNELKSSYWIDRAILAFNITPEDSKKAKELALDASISTKELVKKSFENGKIVNNGKSSVEKDKNEDGLDSNIFDVGFYLSKRISYFESVISYLAFAPIPEIALQYASDKDQKSSIYAGTAYGKPLGKKSGYNGLWYSGAYVIEDYFPGSNLNLTKNEFYYNKDKVYIEKINYSYVNKADAATRRFLFETGDVSSTKINANDLAGWKKYVGSEDSPVFEGTNILKQKPTTTWAFGFNFHTKGTQIYDKIELDNEGNLKENSKKRPRTAKEDSILNRALALKSLRIMARYVLNRSLYAKFHSEARDGNDRPTSTQLRNTFTSQYVSTYNDENYKVVDKESGQKVADYADFLAKDYYDITKYDDNNPKSKNASSTPVSSRPRRSADSSSSTSISQADEKSWSDWIIEVLKAKNLHNESKIKKWANRFGKVKDAKNPNSNKKVSVYNEGNDAYLENDLLAFTAFLKEDQLQQVNGKNGSFDLKRDANKVEFKNETLAKQFAELIGVYDTGIDSKKDIKKQDSLLTNLYKKINLLKQQVKEDLEKIAGIKDFKKPITIPFLLNPTGADDFKIKIAQFFGSFNYLVRKFGKDDIDSPFVFDIDKPIDFSNYLKDIRAGKYGLAAFGWAPDYDDPTNYLATLKYGGVYEHIQSWTKVFDKSNLESTNTNGQQRKDIKLDLKVNDTSVDKDVLNKAYEDLKNIIQYFTNELTYVDENEADIYQRYTKLAKLENFYTLASAVIIPTHTHQADTLPSISYVDEFSKPTWPTGAHAKRYVGVKMFDKIVTRKQYEKQKAEYEREKQDGYKPLNPMKFDEKTGKNVYFDNFKGKWREQWKEEYLKKNKK
;
A
#
# COMPACT_ATOMS: atom_id res chain seq x y z
N MET A 1 32.42 -57.51 0.46
CA MET A 1 32.84 -56.19 -0.09
C MET A 1 31.80 -55.71 -1.09
N LYS A 2 31.47 -54.40 -1.05
CA LYS A 2 30.36 -53.69 -1.75
C LYS A 2 28.93 -53.99 -1.26
N LYS A 3 28.47 -53.21 -0.25
CA LYS A 3 27.10 -52.67 -0.05
C LYS A 3 26.95 -52.10 1.37
N VAL A 4 27.63 -50.99 1.69
CA VAL A 4 27.28 -50.12 2.83
C VAL A 4 27.86 -48.72 2.53
N LEU A 5 27.04 -47.81 1.97
CA LEU A 5 27.13 -46.35 2.15
C LEU A 5 25.99 -45.72 1.33
N GLY A 6 24.91 -45.30 2.00
CA GLY A 6 23.83 -44.60 1.32
C GLY A 6 22.44 -44.77 1.94
N MET A 7 22.28 -44.57 3.26
CA MET A 7 20.96 -44.40 3.89
C MET A 7 21.09 -43.70 5.26
N THR A 8 21.45 -42.42 5.31
CA THR A 8 21.42 -41.68 6.60
C THR A 8 21.05 -40.18 6.54
N VAL A 9 20.31 -39.71 5.51
CA VAL A 9 19.78 -38.31 5.51
C VAL A 9 18.29 -38.20 5.12
N LEU A 10 17.58 -39.29 4.81
CA LEU A 10 16.16 -39.24 4.39
C LEU A 10 15.13 -39.54 5.51
N GLY A 11 15.52 -39.39 6.78
CA GLY A 11 14.74 -39.90 7.92
C GLY A 11 14.03 -38.88 8.81
N SER A 12 13.61 -37.71 8.32
CA SER A 12 12.82 -36.76 9.14
C SER A 12 11.77 -35.96 8.38
N ILE A 13 11.23 -36.49 7.28
CA ILE A 13 10.02 -35.96 6.64
C ILE A 13 9.02 -37.11 6.62
N ILE A 14 8.00 -37.04 7.48
CA ILE A 14 6.61 -37.52 7.34
C ILE A 14 6.00 -37.48 8.75
N ALA A 15 5.32 -36.36 9.05
CA ALA A 15 4.18 -36.28 9.97
C ALA A 15 3.53 -34.88 9.86
N THR A 16 3.20 -34.42 8.64
CA THR A 16 2.43 -33.18 8.40
C THR A 16 0.99 -33.46 7.95
N ALA A 17 0.42 -34.54 8.45
CA ALA A 17 -1.02 -34.75 8.47
C ALA A 17 -1.50 -34.66 9.93
N SER A 18 -2.49 -33.79 10.20
CA SER A 18 -3.18 -33.60 11.50
C SER A 18 -2.41 -32.93 12.66
N ALA A 19 -1.92 -31.70 12.49
CA ALA A 19 -1.59 -30.80 13.62
C ALA A 19 -2.66 -29.70 13.83
N SER A 20 -3.92 -29.97 13.46
CA SER A 20 -5.04 -29.02 13.61
C SER A 20 -5.71 -29.08 14.99
N ILE A 21 -5.13 -29.81 15.96
CA ILE A 21 -5.72 -29.95 17.30
C ILE A 21 -4.62 -29.71 18.33
N VAL A 22 -4.64 -28.50 18.89
CA VAL A 22 -3.97 -28.07 20.13
C VAL A 22 -2.43 -28.03 20.07
N SER A 23 -1.88 -26.85 19.72
CA SER A 23 -0.54 -26.43 20.13
C SER A 23 -0.52 -26.21 21.65
N CYS A 24 -0.69 -27.26 22.44
CA CYS A 24 -0.11 -27.30 23.78
C CYS A 24 1.39 -27.31 23.53
N SER A 25 2.09 -26.27 23.98
CA SER A 25 3.54 -26.18 23.92
C SER A 25 4.16 -27.54 24.24
N VAL A 26 4.87 -28.14 23.29
CA VAL A 26 5.72 -29.28 23.62
C VAL A 26 6.62 -28.80 24.75
N GLY A 27 6.76 -29.61 25.81
CA GLY A 27 7.50 -29.28 27.04
C GLY A 27 9.02 -29.08 26.85
N ILE A 28 9.45 -28.55 25.71
CA ILE A 28 10.82 -28.12 25.45
C ILE A 28 11.09 -26.91 26.33
N SER A 29 12.02 -27.07 27.27
CA SER A 29 12.43 -26.01 28.19
C SER A 29 13.13 -24.88 27.44
N LEU A 30 13.00 -23.66 27.97
CA LEU A 30 13.67 -22.48 27.43
C LEU A 30 15.20 -22.67 27.39
N ASP A 31 15.78 -23.35 28.38
CA ASP A 31 17.21 -23.66 28.42
C ASP A 31 17.66 -24.56 27.26
N LYS A 32 16.83 -25.54 26.88
CA LYS A 32 17.12 -26.39 25.71
C LYS A 32 17.10 -25.57 24.43
N ILE A 33 16.16 -24.64 24.29
CA ILE A 33 16.06 -23.76 23.12
C ILE A 33 17.27 -22.83 23.06
N LEU A 34 17.60 -22.15 24.15
CA LEU A 34 18.72 -21.19 24.21
C LEU A 34 20.07 -21.85 23.89
N ASN A 35 20.29 -23.07 24.40
CA ASN A 35 21.54 -23.80 24.20
C ASN A 35 21.58 -24.63 22.92
N ARG A 36 20.48 -24.71 22.16
CA ARG A 36 20.45 -25.46 20.90
C ARG A 36 21.36 -24.81 19.87
N ARG A 37 22.34 -25.58 19.42
CA ARG A 37 23.26 -25.17 18.35
C ARG A 37 22.65 -25.42 16.98
N ASN A 38 22.65 -24.43 16.10
CA ASN A 38 22.43 -24.63 14.68
C ASN A 38 23.69 -25.28 14.08
N SER A 39 23.57 -26.52 13.64
CA SER A 39 24.67 -27.31 13.09
C SER A 39 25.20 -26.80 11.75
N ASN A 40 24.45 -25.95 11.04
CA ASN A 40 24.86 -25.38 9.76
C ASN A 40 24.40 -23.92 9.61
N THR A 41 25.30 -22.97 9.82
CA THR A 41 25.05 -21.53 9.67
C THR A 41 24.97 -21.06 8.21
N LYS A 42 25.22 -21.95 7.25
CA LYS A 42 25.10 -21.68 5.82
C LYS A 42 23.80 -22.18 5.22
N VAL A 43 22.92 -22.79 6.03
CA VAL A 43 21.61 -23.30 5.59
C VAL A 43 20.51 -22.56 6.32
N LEU A 44 19.72 -21.80 5.57
CA LEU A 44 18.51 -21.16 6.05
C LEU A 44 17.32 -22.11 5.86
N ARG A 45 16.50 -22.28 6.89
CA ARG A 45 15.25 -23.07 6.82
C ARG A 45 14.06 -22.16 6.99
N GLU A 46 13.16 -22.17 6.03
CA GLU A 46 11.97 -21.32 5.97
C GLU A 46 10.72 -22.14 5.59
N LEU A 47 9.55 -21.51 5.70
CA LEU A 47 8.27 -22.11 5.33
C LEU A 47 7.69 -21.45 4.09
N THR A 48 6.95 -22.24 3.32
CA THR A 48 6.02 -21.74 2.30
C THR A 48 4.67 -22.44 2.46
N ASN A 49 3.57 -21.78 2.13
CA ASN A 49 2.22 -22.38 2.16
C ASN A 49 1.54 -22.30 0.78
N TYR A 50 2.28 -21.95 -0.26
CA TYR A 50 1.79 -21.82 -1.62
C TYR A 50 2.66 -22.63 -2.58
N SER A 51 2.04 -23.10 -3.66
CA SER A 51 2.77 -23.60 -4.82
C SER A 51 2.98 -22.44 -5.78
N LEU A 52 4.20 -22.29 -6.31
CA LEU A 52 4.56 -21.21 -7.22
C LEU A 52 3.80 -21.40 -8.53
N ALA A 53 3.01 -20.39 -8.92
CA ALA A 53 2.23 -20.46 -10.15
C ALA A 53 3.12 -20.28 -11.39
N ASN A 54 4.08 -19.36 -11.32
CA ASN A 54 5.12 -19.14 -12.31
C ASN A 54 6.33 -18.43 -11.66
N LEU A 55 7.52 -18.60 -12.22
CA LEU A 55 8.76 -17.97 -11.73
C LEU A 55 9.17 -16.71 -12.49
N ASN A 56 8.34 -16.25 -13.42
CA ASN A 56 8.66 -15.12 -14.25
C ASN A 56 8.24 -13.82 -13.55
N SER A 57 9.23 -13.02 -13.16
CA SER A 57 9.06 -11.73 -12.48
C SER A 57 8.23 -10.73 -13.27
N ALA A 58 8.19 -10.84 -14.60
CA ALA A 58 7.36 -9.99 -15.47
C ALA A 58 5.87 -10.39 -15.45
N THR A 59 5.55 -11.67 -15.25
CA THR A 59 4.15 -12.14 -15.22
C THR A 59 3.58 -12.23 -13.82
N ASN A 60 4.42 -12.39 -12.80
CA ASN A 60 3.98 -12.58 -11.42
C ASN A 60 3.89 -11.26 -10.66
N ASN A 61 2.75 -11.02 -10.01
CA ASN A 61 2.55 -9.85 -9.15
C ASN A 61 2.00 -10.23 -7.77
N THR A 62 2.27 -11.44 -7.30
CA THR A 62 1.79 -11.91 -5.99
C THR A 62 2.88 -11.77 -4.92
N SER A 63 2.50 -11.30 -3.73
CA SER A 63 3.43 -11.13 -2.60
C SER A 63 4.15 -12.41 -2.22
N ASN A 64 3.44 -13.54 -2.31
CA ASN A 64 3.94 -14.87 -2.00
C ASN A 64 5.07 -15.30 -2.94
N ASP A 65 4.82 -15.28 -4.25
CA ASP A 65 5.84 -15.74 -5.20
C ASP A 65 7.05 -14.78 -5.23
N ALA A 66 6.84 -13.50 -4.93
CA ALA A 66 7.91 -12.52 -4.77
C ALA A 66 8.90 -12.86 -3.64
N ASP A 67 8.51 -13.59 -2.59
CA ASP A 67 9.45 -14.03 -1.52
C ASP A 67 10.53 -14.97 -2.05
N ILE A 68 10.21 -15.72 -3.10
CA ILE A 68 11.13 -16.60 -3.80
C ILE A 68 11.82 -15.86 -4.95
N ILE A 69 11.05 -15.20 -5.82
CA ILE A 69 11.58 -14.59 -7.06
C ILE A 69 12.61 -13.50 -6.76
N ALA A 70 12.49 -12.75 -5.65
CA ALA A 70 13.48 -11.76 -5.21
C ALA A 70 14.89 -12.34 -4.97
N ASN A 71 15.00 -13.66 -4.78
CA ASN A 71 16.27 -14.36 -4.62
C ASN A 71 16.80 -14.93 -5.94
N LEU A 72 15.93 -15.12 -6.95
CA LEU A 72 16.23 -15.68 -8.27
C LEU A 72 16.56 -14.61 -9.32
N GLN A 73 15.93 -13.44 -9.20
CA GLN A 73 16.11 -12.28 -10.06
C GLN A 73 16.62 -11.09 -9.26
N ASP A 74 17.52 -10.30 -9.86
CA ASP A 74 17.94 -9.02 -9.31
C ASP A 74 17.25 -7.86 -10.06
N ILE A 75 17.31 -6.69 -9.47
CA ILE A 75 16.64 -5.45 -9.88
C ILE A 75 17.68 -4.34 -10.07
N LEU A 76 17.30 -3.21 -10.64
CA LEU A 76 18.25 -2.12 -10.89
C LEU A 76 18.79 -1.50 -9.59
N LEU A 77 17.90 -1.23 -8.64
CA LEU A 77 18.22 -0.59 -7.35
C LEU A 77 17.71 -1.44 -6.21
N THR A 78 18.37 -1.40 -5.06
CA THR A 78 17.92 -2.05 -3.83
C THR A 78 18.08 -1.13 -2.65
N VAL A 79 17.30 -1.34 -1.59
CA VAL A 79 17.54 -0.69 -0.30
C VAL A 79 18.42 -1.61 0.55
N ASN A 80 19.40 -1.02 1.23
CA ASN A 80 20.30 -1.74 2.11
C ASN A 80 19.75 -1.88 3.54
N ARG A 81 20.51 -2.51 4.43
CA ARG A 81 20.13 -2.70 5.84
C ARG A 81 19.92 -1.42 6.63
N HIS A 82 20.43 -0.29 6.14
CA HIS A 82 20.34 1.04 6.76
C HIS A 82 19.33 1.95 6.05
N ASP A 83 18.40 1.37 5.29
CA ASP A 83 17.31 2.11 4.66
C ASP A 83 17.76 3.14 3.59
N HIS A 84 18.91 2.91 2.94
CA HIS A 84 19.39 3.74 1.83
C HIS A 84 19.41 2.97 0.49
N TYR A 85 19.01 3.63 -0.60
CA TYR A 85 19.13 3.09 -1.95
C TYR A 85 20.61 2.89 -2.33
N GLU A 86 20.91 1.72 -2.86
CA GLU A 86 22.18 1.32 -3.45
C GLU A 86 21.95 0.80 -4.87
N GLY A 87 22.96 0.95 -5.71
CA GLY A 87 22.95 0.34 -7.04
C GLY A 87 23.01 -1.19 -6.94
N ALA A 88 21.99 -1.90 -7.42
CA ALA A 88 21.99 -3.35 -7.57
C ALA A 88 22.51 -3.71 -8.97
N LEU A 89 21.70 -4.09 -9.95
CA LEU A 89 22.18 -4.29 -11.34
C LEU A 89 22.68 -3.00 -12.00
N ALA A 90 22.17 -1.84 -11.57
CA ALA A 90 22.73 -0.55 -11.94
C ALA A 90 23.86 -0.16 -10.97
N GLU A 91 25.00 0.32 -11.48
CA GLU A 91 26.04 0.90 -10.63
C GLU A 91 25.85 2.41 -10.42
N TYR A 92 25.12 3.08 -11.32
CA TYR A 92 24.80 4.50 -11.24
C TYR A 92 23.48 4.81 -11.96
N TRP A 93 22.80 5.87 -11.53
CA TRP A 93 21.60 6.39 -12.17
C TRP A 93 21.46 7.88 -11.91
N ASP A 94 20.73 8.56 -12.80
CA ASP A 94 20.46 9.99 -12.73
C ASP A 94 19.12 10.31 -13.41
N HIS A 95 18.66 11.55 -13.31
CA HIS A 95 17.43 12.02 -13.94
C HIS A 95 17.53 13.48 -14.40
N ASN A 96 16.67 13.88 -15.33
CA ASN A 96 16.54 15.29 -15.70
C ASN A 96 15.89 16.14 -14.59
N LYS A 97 15.90 17.46 -14.74
CA LYS A 97 15.35 18.42 -13.76
C LYS A 97 13.88 18.15 -13.41
N ASP A 98 13.07 17.81 -14.41
CA ASP A 98 11.63 17.55 -14.24
C ASP A 98 11.33 16.16 -13.65
N LYS A 99 12.34 15.28 -13.57
CA LYS A 99 12.23 13.89 -13.09
C LYS A 99 11.21 13.04 -13.87
N ASP A 100 11.01 13.38 -15.13
CA ASP A 100 10.21 12.60 -16.09
C ASP A 100 11.09 11.85 -17.10
N TYR A 101 12.42 11.97 -17.00
CA TYR A 101 13.37 11.11 -17.70
C TYR A 101 14.48 10.63 -16.77
N TRP A 102 14.62 9.31 -16.63
CA TRP A 102 15.59 8.66 -15.75
C TRP A 102 16.51 7.74 -16.55
N LYS A 103 17.81 7.73 -16.23
CA LYS A 103 18.86 7.00 -16.96
C LYS A 103 19.75 6.20 -16.01
N PHE A 104 20.15 5.00 -16.43
CA PHE A 104 20.87 4.03 -15.61
C PHE A 104 22.09 3.48 -16.34
N ARG A 105 23.16 3.25 -15.59
CA ARG A 105 24.38 2.57 -16.02
C ARG A 105 24.43 1.17 -15.40
N ILE A 106 24.52 0.15 -16.23
CA ILE A 106 24.46 -1.26 -15.83
C ILE A 106 25.86 -1.79 -15.49
N ARG A 107 25.93 -2.69 -14.51
CA ARG A 107 27.18 -3.36 -14.13
C ARG A 107 27.73 -4.21 -15.26
N LYS A 108 29.02 -4.04 -15.53
CA LYS A 108 29.73 -4.83 -16.55
C LYS A 108 30.08 -6.27 -16.13
N ASN A 109 30.05 -6.55 -14.83
CA ASN A 109 30.33 -7.88 -14.27
C ASN A 109 29.09 -8.68 -13.90
N ALA A 110 27.90 -8.21 -14.27
CA ALA A 110 26.65 -8.95 -14.07
C ALA A 110 26.39 -9.89 -15.26
N TYR A 111 26.16 -11.18 -14.97
CA TYR A 111 25.93 -12.21 -15.97
C TYR A 111 24.70 -13.04 -15.59
N TRP A 112 23.99 -13.51 -16.61
CA TRP A 112 22.95 -14.51 -16.43
C TRP A 112 23.55 -15.84 -15.94
N THR A 113 22.78 -16.60 -15.17
CA THR A 113 23.06 -18.01 -14.87
C THR A 113 21.97 -18.87 -15.48
N ARG A 114 22.36 -19.99 -16.07
CA ARG A 114 21.44 -21.01 -16.63
C ARG A 114 21.62 -22.32 -15.88
N ILE A 115 20.60 -23.17 -15.90
CA ILE A 115 20.71 -24.55 -15.44
C ILE A 115 20.71 -25.47 -16.66
N GLU A 116 21.82 -26.17 -16.88
CA GLU A 116 21.99 -27.14 -17.95
C GLU A 116 22.39 -28.48 -17.32
N ASN A 117 21.58 -29.52 -17.53
CA ASN A 117 21.78 -30.86 -16.95
C ASN A 117 21.98 -30.83 -15.41
N GLY A 118 21.21 -30.00 -14.71
CA GLY A 118 21.28 -29.85 -13.26
C GLY A 118 22.50 -29.08 -12.74
N LYS A 119 23.28 -28.43 -13.61
CA LYS A 119 24.46 -27.64 -13.24
C LYS A 119 24.29 -26.17 -13.63
N GLN A 120 24.88 -25.28 -12.83
CA GLN A 120 24.95 -23.87 -13.15
C GLN A 120 25.93 -23.63 -14.30
N VAL A 121 25.50 -22.86 -15.30
CA VAL A 121 26.32 -22.44 -16.44
C VAL A 121 26.26 -20.92 -16.57
N LYS A 122 27.42 -20.29 -16.77
CA LYS A 122 27.51 -18.84 -16.98
C LYS A 122 26.91 -18.47 -18.33
N GLY A 123 25.89 -17.61 -18.29
CA GLY A 123 25.25 -17.02 -19.46
C GLY A 123 25.91 -15.71 -19.91
N PRO A 124 25.28 -15.01 -20.88
CA PRO A 124 25.77 -13.73 -21.37
C PRO A 124 25.70 -12.65 -20.30
N GLN A 125 26.43 -11.55 -20.54
CA GLN A 125 26.38 -10.37 -19.69
C GLN A 125 24.96 -9.79 -19.69
N ILE A 126 24.51 -9.33 -18.52
CA ILE A 126 23.27 -8.56 -18.38
C ILE A 126 23.57 -7.12 -18.81
N THR A 127 22.71 -6.56 -19.66
CA THR A 127 22.86 -5.24 -20.26
C THR A 127 21.58 -4.43 -20.16
N GLY A 128 21.61 -3.15 -20.53
CA GLY A 128 20.39 -2.33 -20.61
C GLY A 128 19.35 -2.90 -21.58
N LEU A 129 19.78 -3.69 -22.58
CA LEU A 129 18.87 -4.37 -23.50
C LEU A 129 18.00 -5.42 -22.78
N ASP A 130 18.53 -6.12 -21.77
CA ASP A 130 17.74 -7.09 -20.99
C ASP A 130 16.66 -6.41 -20.14
N VAL A 131 16.87 -5.14 -19.77
CA VAL A 131 15.85 -4.32 -19.10
C VAL A 131 14.79 -3.83 -20.11
N PHE A 132 15.22 -3.45 -21.32
CA PHE A 132 14.29 -3.13 -22.41
C PHE A 132 13.49 -4.35 -22.88
N ASN A 133 14.06 -5.55 -22.79
CA ASN A 133 13.37 -6.81 -23.01
C ASN A 133 12.20 -7.00 -22.04
N THR A 134 12.32 -6.58 -20.78
CA THR A 134 11.21 -6.64 -19.81
C THR A 134 10.03 -5.80 -20.28
N PHE A 135 10.27 -4.58 -20.78
CA PHE A 135 9.24 -3.71 -21.36
C PHE A 135 8.52 -4.40 -22.54
N ARG A 136 9.30 -4.94 -23.48
CA ARG A 136 8.77 -5.69 -24.64
C ARG A 136 7.95 -6.91 -24.23
N TYR A 137 8.40 -7.62 -23.20
CA TYR A 137 7.75 -8.83 -22.72
C TYR A 137 6.42 -8.51 -22.03
N VAL A 138 6.41 -7.54 -21.12
CA VAL A 138 5.22 -7.18 -20.33
C VAL A 138 4.12 -6.60 -21.21
N LEU A 139 4.46 -5.71 -22.15
CA LEU A 139 3.49 -5.03 -23.00
C LEU A 139 3.00 -5.87 -24.18
N ASN A 140 3.59 -7.04 -24.40
CA ASN A 140 3.03 -8.01 -25.33
C ASN A 140 1.81 -8.67 -24.67
N LYS A 141 0.61 -8.21 -25.03
CA LYS A 141 -0.65 -8.67 -24.40
C LYS A 141 -0.85 -10.18 -24.42
N ASN A 142 -0.27 -10.90 -25.38
CA ASN A 142 -0.36 -12.36 -25.44
C ASN A 142 0.41 -13.05 -24.31
N ASN A 143 1.37 -12.37 -23.67
CA ASN A 143 2.11 -12.91 -22.53
C ASN A 143 1.33 -12.88 -21.21
N LEU A 144 0.18 -12.17 -21.17
CA LEU A 144 -0.71 -12.11 -20.02
C LEU A 144 0.00 -11.67 -18.72
N ALA A 145 0.88 -10.67 -18.83
CA ALA A 145 1.63 -10.16 -17.70
C ALA A 145 0.69 -9.47 -16.69
N LEU A 146 0.75 -9.90 -15.41
CA LEU A 146 -0.03 -9.28 -14.34
C LEU A 146 0.58 -7.96 -13.84
N THR A 147 1.75 -7.58 -14.36
CA THR A 147 2.51 -6.39 -13.95
C THR A 147 2.34 -5.20 -14.90
N THR A 148 1.57 -5.36 -16.00
CA THR A 148 1.34 -4.34 -17.02
C THR A 148 0.88 -2.99 -16.44
N GLU A 149 0.13 -3.01 -15.35
CA GLU A 149 -0.36 -1.81 -14.68
C GLU A 149 0.78 -0.89 -14.20
N HIS A 150 1.91 -1.46 -13.74
CA HIS A 150 3.07 -0.67 -13.35
C HIS A 150 3.70 0.06 -14.55
N PHE A 151 3.55 -0.48 -15.76
CA PHE A 151 4.06 0.15 -16.98
C PHE A 151 3.09 1.23 -17.48
N LEU A 152 1.78 0.93 -17.48
CA LEU A 152 0.71 1.88 -17.83
C LEU A 152 0.75 3.14 -16.96
N THR A 153 0.97 2.97 -15.65
CA THR A 153 0.92 4.08 -14.69
C THR A 153 2.15 4.98 -14.76
N ASN A 154 3.33 4.43 -15.06
CA ASN A 154 4.60 5.14 -14.84
C ASN A 154 5.31 5.59 -16.11
N PHE A 155 5.06 5.00 -17.28
CA PHE A 155 5.84 5.26 -18.50
C PHE A 155 5.03 5.97 -19.57
N LYS A 156 5.69 6.88 -20.29
CA LYS A 156 5.07 7.70 -21.33
C LYS A 156 4.61 6.84 -22.52
N HIS A 157 3.50 7.20 -23.15
CA HIS A 157 2.96 6.55 -24.35
C HIS A 157 2.56 5.07 -24.19
N VAL A 158 2.62 4.48 -23.00
CA VAL A 158 2.29 3.05 -22.81
C VAL A 158 0.79 2.80 -22.96
N HIS A 159 -0.07 3.75 -22.56
CA HIS A 159 -1.51 3.61 -22.76
C HIS A 159 -1.86 3.58 -24.25
N GLU A 160 -1.30 4.53 -25.01
CA GLU A 160 -1.44 4.67 -26.46
C GLU A 160 -0.86 3.45 -27.19
N LEU A 161 0.25 2.89 -26.70
CA LEU A 161 0.81 1.64 -27.22
C LEU A 161 -0.16 0.46 -27.04
N MET A 162 -0.78 0.32 -25.87
CA MET A 162 -1.73 -0.77 -25.64
C MET A 162 -2.97 -0.62 -26.52
N GLU A 163 -3.51 0.59 -26.66
CA GLU A 163 -4.60 0.88 -27.61
C GLU A 163 -4.18 0.56 -29.05
N PHE A 164 -2.98 0.94 -29.47
CA PHE A 164 -2.43 0.63 -30.78
C PHE A 164 -2.38 -0.89 -31.04
N ILE A 165 -1.86 -1.68 -30.09
CA ILE A 165 -1.80 -3.15 -30.20
C ILE A 165 -3.20 -3.76 -30.26
N ASP A 166 -4.16 -3.23 -29.51
CA ASP A 166 -5.55 -3.69 -29.56
C ASP A 166 -6.17 -3.42 -30.92
N THR A 167 -5.98 -2.21 -31.44
CA THR A 167 -6.47 -1.78 -32.76
C THR A 167 -5.90 -2.63 -33.90
N LEU A 168 -4.62 -3.00 -33.85
CA LEU A 168 -3.99 -3.88 -34.85
C LEU A 168 -4.58 -5.29 -34.90
N SER A 169 -5.10 -5.77 -33.77
CA SER A 169 -5.59 -7.14 -33.62
C SER A 169 -7.11 -7.30 -33.76
N ASP A 170 -7.86 -6.19 -33.69
CA ASP A 170 -9.33 -6.18 -33.71
C ASP A 170 -9.88 -6.22 -35.14
N PRO A 171 -10.55 -7.31 -35.57
CA PRO A 171 -11.13 -7.41 -36.91
C PRO A 171 -12.19 -6.33 -37.22
N ASN A 172 -12.75 -5.67 -36.20
CA ASN A 172 -13.72 -4.60 -36.40
C ASN A 172 -13.05 -3.27 -36.83
N ASN A 173 -11.76 -3.09 -36.56
CA ASN A 173 -11.02 -1.91 -36.99
C ASN A 173 -10.43 -2.12 -38.40
N LYS A 174 -11.25 -1.91 -39.43
CA LYS A 174 -10.85 -2.17 -40.83
C LYS A 174 -9.62 -1.39 -41.32
N GLU A 175 -9.31 -0.24 -40.72
CA GLU A 175 -8.17 0.59 -41.12
C GLU A 175 -6.83 0.01 -40.61
N PHE A 176 -6.80 -0.38 -39.34
CA PHE A 176 -5.57 -0.81 -38.67
C PHE A 176 -5.43 -2.32 -38.51
N TYR A 177 -6.51 -3.10 -38.63
CA TYR A 177 -6.46 -4.55 -38.49
C TYR A 177 -5.45 -5.21 -39.44
N ASP A 178 -4.72 -6.20 -38.92
CA ASP A 178 -3.95 -7.16 -39.70
C ASP A 178 -3.93 -8.51 -38.97
N ALA A 179 -4.30 -9.58 -39.69
CA ALA A 179 -4.44 -10.92 -39.12
C ALA A 179 -3.17 -11.43 -38.43
N ARG A 180 -1.99 -10.93 -38.81
CA ARG A 180 -0.71 -11.26 -38.18
C ARG A 180 -0.66 -10.93 -36.69
N PHE A 181 -1.41 -9.93 -36.22
CA PHE A 181 -1.46 -9.56 -34.80
C PHE A 181 -2.57 -10.29 -34.04
N ASN A 182 -3.45 -11.02 -34.71
CA ASN A 182 -4.56 -11.72 -34.07
C ASN A 182 -4.20 -13.17 -33.73
N LYS A 183 -4.19 -13.52 -32.44
CA LYS A 183 -3.91 -14.88 -31.97
C LYS A 183 -5.13 -15.83 -32.08
N ASP A 184 -6.34 -15.29 -32.20
CA ASP A 184 -7.60 -16.03 -32.15
C ASP A 184 -8.06 -16.50 -33.54
N LEU A 185 -7.09 -16.79 -34.41
CA LEU A 185 -7.33 -17.39 -35.73
C LEU A 185 -7.55 -18.91 -35.60
N PRO A 186 -8.23 -19.55 -36.57
CA PRO A 186 -8.32 -21.01 -36.62
C PRO A 186 -6.94 -21.69 -36.63
N GLY A 187 -6.84 -22.86 -36.00
CA GLY A 187 -5.61 -23.67 -35.97
C GLY A 187 -5.07 -23.95 -34.57
N ASP A 188 -3.78 -24.27 -34.49
CA ASP A 188 -3.09 -24.55 -33.22
C ASP A 188 -2.92 -23.26 -32.40
N LEU A 189 -3.49 -23.26 -31.19
CA LEU A 189 -3.53 -22.08 -30.31
C LEU A 189 -2.13 -21.58 -29.97
N ARG A 190 -1.18 -22.47 -29.69
CA ARG A 190 0.19 -22.10 -29.32
C ARG A 190 0.95 -21.51 -30.49
N THR A 191 0.79 -22.09 -31.67
CA THR A 191 1.39 -21.59 -32.90
C THR A 191 0.85 -20.21 -33.26
N ASN A 192 -0.46 -20.01 -33.12
CA ASN A 192 -1.10 -18.73 -33.39
C ASN A 192 -0.69 -17.66 -32.36
N GLU A 193 -0.62 -18.02 -31.06
CA GLU A 193 -0.08 -17.18 -30.00
C GLU A 193 1.35 -16.71 -30.35
N LEU A 194 2.27 -17.64 -30.65
CA LEU A 194 3.68 -17.29 -30.93
C LEU A 194 3.83 -16.44 -32.19
N LYS A 195 3.09 -16.74 -33.26
CA LYS A 195 3.09 -15.92 -34.48
C LYS A 195 2.58 -14.51 -34.21
N SER A 196 1.47 -14.38 -33.49
CA SER A 196 0.92 -13.08 -33.11
C SER A 196 1.88 -12.32 -32.19
N SER A 197 2.47 -13.00 -31.19
CA SER A 197 3.43 -12.39 -30.27
C SER A 197 4.69 -11.88 -30.98
N TYR A 198 5.18 -12.57 -32.01
CA TYR A 198 6.27 -12.09 -32.85
C TYR A 198 5.96 -10.73 -33.49
N TRP A 199 4.78 -10.60 -34.10
CA TRP A 199 4.38 -9.35 -34.74
C TRP A 199 4.06 -8.25 -33.72
N ILE A 200 3.42 -8.58 -32.59
CA ILE A 200 3.17 -7.63 -31.49
C ILE A 200 4.49 -7.09 -30.93
N ASP A 201 5.51 -7.92 -30.74
CA ASP A 201 6.83 -7.45 -30.30
C ASP A 201 7.45 -6.46 -31.31
N ARG A 202 7.34 -6.74 -32.61
CA ARG A 202 7.76 -5.78 -33.65
C ARG A 202 6.95 -4.48 -33.62
N ALA A 203 5.64 -4.55 -33.35
CA ALA A 203 4.81 -3.35 -33.17
C ALA A 203 5.21 -2.52 -31.95
N ILE A 204 5.55 -3.17 -30.82
CA ILE A 204 6.08 -2.49 -29.63
C ILE A 204 7.38 -1.75 -29.95
N LEU A 205 8.30 -2.42 -30.64
CA LEU A 205 9.57 -1.83 -31.07
C LEU A 205 9.37 -0.65 -32.01
N ALA A 206 8.50 -0.79 -33.01
CA ALA A 206 8.22 0.27 -33.97
C ALA A 206 7.52 1.48 -33.32
N PHE A 207 6.52 1.24 -32.48
CA PHE A 207 5.81 2.29 -31.75
C PHE A 207 6.72 3.03 -30.76
N ASN A 208 7.66 2.33 -30.11
CA ASN A 208 8.65 2.99 -29.26
C ASN A 208 9.51 4.01 -30.04
N ILE A 209 9.73 3.84 -31.35
CA ILE A 209 10.45 4.81 -32.20
C ILE A 209 9.54 5.99 -32.58
N THR A 210 8.28 5.71 -32.96
CA THR A 210 7.34 6.71 -33.49
C THR A 210 5.98 6.65 -32.78
N PRO A 211 5.89 6.97 -31.47
CA PRO A 211 4.65 6.82 -30.72
C PRO A 211 3.55 7.79 -31.17
N GLU A 212 3.93 8.90 -31.82
CA GLU A 212 3.00 9.93 -32.30
C GLU A 212 2.41 9.62 -33.70
N ASP A 213 2.86 8.54 -34.36
CA ASP A 213 2.40 8.15 -35.70
C ASP A 213 2.17 6.64 -35.77
N SER A 214 0.94 6.23 -35.45
CA SER A 214 0.53 4.82 -35.47
C SER A 214 0.58 4.18 -36.85
N LYS A 215 0.40 4.95 -37.94
CA LYS A 215 0.47 4.40 -39.32
C LYS A 215 1.91 4.03 -39.66
N LYS A 216 2.84 4.95 -39.40
CA LYS A 216 4.27 4.71 -39.58
C LYS A 216 4.79 3.60 -38.66
N ALA A 217 4.30 3.54 -37.41
CA ALA A 217 4.61 2.45 -36.50
C ALA A 217 4.15 1.09 -37.07
N LYS A 218 2.93 1.00 -37.63
CA LYS A 218 2.43 -0.20 -38.30
C LYS A 218 3.29 -0.58 -39.50
N GLU A 219 3.61 0.36 -40.39
CA GLU A 219 4.45 0.11 -41.57
C GLU A 219 5.82 -0.46 -41.18
N LEU A 220 6.48 0.15 -40.19
CA LEU A 220 7.78 -0.31 -39.69
C LEU A 220 7.70 -1.68 -39.00
N ALA A 221 6.62 -1.96 -38.26
CA ALA A 221 6.41 -3.27 -37.65
C ALA A 221 6.31 -4.39 -38.70
N LEU A 222 5.68 -4.09 -39.84
CA LEU A 222 5.43 -5.03 -40.93
C LEU A 222 6.59 -5.16 -41.94
N ASP A 223 7.60 -4.29 -41.87
CA ASP A 223 8.76 -4.31 -42.77
C ASP A 223 9.69 -5.50 -42.48
N ALA A 224 9.46 -6.61 -43.17
CA ALA A 224 10.25 -7.83 -43.06
C ALA A 224 11.67 -7.72 -43.66
N SER A 225 12.02 -6.62 -44.34
CA SER A 225 13.40 -6.40 -44.82
C SER A 225 14.37 -6.12 -43.67
N ILE A 226 13.86 -5.60 -42.55
CA ILE A 226 14.60 -5.33 -41.32
C ILE A 226 14.42 -6.53 -40.38
N SER A 227 15.51 -7.18 -39.99
CA SER A 227 15.44 -8.28 -39.02
C SER A 227 14.98 -7.76 -37.65
N THR A 228 14.35 -8.61 -36.84
CA THR A 228 13.89 -8.18 -35.51
C THR A 228 15.05 -7.68 -34.66
N LYS A 229 16.24 -8.29 -34.78
CA LYS A 229 17.45 -7.83 -34.08
C LYS A 229 17.90 -6.43 -34.50
N GLU A 230 17.82 -6.10 -35.79
CA GLU A 230 18.12 -4.75 -36.27
C GLU A 230 17.07 -3.73 -35.78
N LEU A 231 15.78 -4.11 -35.81
CA LEU A 231 14.69 -3.26 -35.30
C LEU A 231 14.83 -3.00 -33.79
N VAL A 232 15.21 -4.02 -33.01
CA VAL A 232 15.53 -3.89 -31.57
C VAL A 232 16.61 -2.84 -31.35
N LYS A 233 17.72 -2.89 -32.12
CA LYS A 233 18.80 -1.91 -32.02
C LYS A 233 18.30 -0.49 -32.33
N LYS A 234 17.59 -0.30 -33.45
CA LYS A 234 17.04 1.01 -33.84
C LYS A 234 16.07 1.56 -32.80
N SER A 235 15.20 0.70 -32.27
CA SER A 235 14.23 1.04 -31.22
C SER A 235 14.91 1.44 -29.92
N PHE A 236 15.92 0.68 -29.50
CA PHE A 236 16.62 0.97 -28.26
C PHE A 236 17.50 2.23 -28.38
N GLU A 237 18.03 2.54 -29.56
CA GLU A 237 18.80 3.77 -29.79
C GLU A 237 17.92 5.03 -29.86
N ASN A 238 16.74 4.94 -30.48
CA ASN A 238 15.92 6.13 -30.80
C ASN A 238 14.58 6.20 -30.05
N GLY A 239 14.37 5.30 -29.09
CA GLY A 239 13.11 5.13 -28.39
C GLY A 239 12.64 6.37 -27.63
N LYS A 240 11.32 6.55 -27.59
CA LYS A 240 10.59 7.64 -26.94
C LYS A 240 9.86 7.21 -25.67
N ILE A 241 9.88 5.92 -25.36
CA ILE A 241 9.39 5.35 -24.10
C ILE A 241 10.58 4.81 -23.31
N VAL A 242 11.33 3.89 -23.92
CA VAL A 242 12.57 3.33 -23.37
C VAL A 242 13.67 3.40 -24.42
N ASN A 243 14.87 3.84 -24.04
CA ASN A 243 16.03 3.92 -24.92
C ASN A 243 17.31 3.46 -24.18
N ASN A 244 18.47 3.61 -24.83
CA ASN A 244 19.76 3.21 -24.30
C ASN A 244 20.38 4.24 -23.32
N GLY A 245 19.66 5.28 -22.93
CA GLY A 245 20.11 6.32 -21.99
C GLY A 245 21.16 7.29 -22.54
N LYS A 246 21.66 7.08 -23.76
CA LYS A 246 22.71 7.91 -24.38
C LYS A 246 22.06 9.09 -25.09
N SER A 247 22.43 10.31 -24.72
CA SER A 247 21.88 11.51 -25.35
C SER A 247 22.59 11.83 -26.67
N SER A 248 21.80 12.03 -27.73
CA SER A 248 22.21 12.68 -28.98
C SER A 248 21.89 14.18 -29.00
N VAL A 249 21.16 14.70 -28.01
CA VAL A 249 20.59 16.06 -28.00
C VAL A 249 21.49 17.00 -27.20
N GLU A 250 22.04 18.02 -27.85
CA GLU A 250 22.93 19.02 -27.24
C GLU A 250 22.32 19.78 -26.05
N LYS A 251 21.00 19.88 -25.94
CA LYS A 251 20.32 20.55 -24.82
C LYS A 251 20.30 19.77 -23.49
N ASP A 252 20.50 18.45 -23.53
CA ASP A 252 20.68 17.63 -22.32
C ASP A 252 22.16 17.49 -21.92
N LYS A 253 23.07 17.93 -22.80
CA LYS A 253 24.48 18.09 -22.47
C LYS A 253 24.62 19.44 -21.76
N ASN A 254 24.73 19.43 -20.42
CA ASN A 254 25.46 20.39 -19.57
C ASN A 254 24.82 20.73 -18.21
N GLU A 255 23.69 20.14 -17.78
CA GLU A 255 23.22 20.36 -16.39
C GLU A 255 23.86 19.39 -15.37
N ASP A 256 24.12 18.13 -15.74
CA ASP A 256 24.60 17.12 -14.78
C ASP A 256 26.14 17.03 -14.68
N GLY A 257 26.89 17.58 -15.63
CA GLY A 257 28.36 17.49 -15.65
C GLY A 257 28.95 16.08 -15.88
N LEU A 258 28.17 15.10 -16.33
CA LEU A 258 28.61 13.73 -16.66
C LEU A 258 28.47 13.41 -18.16
N ASP A 259 29.37 12.58 -18.69
CA ASP A 259 29.30 12.09 -20.08
C ASP A 259 28.03 11.24 -20.29
N SER A 260 27.18 11.64 -21.24
CA SER A 260 25.94 10.93 -21.55
C SER A 260 26.16 9.52 -22.07
N ASN A 261 27.35 9.17 -22.56
CA ASN A 261 27.65 7.84 -23.08
C ASN A 261 27.84 6.77 -21.99
N ILE A 262 27.88 7.15 -20.72
CA ILE A 262 28.05 6.20 -19.62
C ILE A 262 26.80 5.38 -19.31
N PHE A 263 25.64 5.83 -19.77
CA PHE A 263 24.35 5.19 -19.50
C PHE A 263 24.06 4.10 -20.53
N ASP A 264 23.27 3.12 -20.10
CA ASP A 264 22.96 1.92 -20.85
C ASP A 264 21.45 1.72 -21.06
N VAL A 265 20.60 2.39 -20.27
CA VAL A 265 19.14 2.40 -20.44
C VAL A 265 18.54 3.71 -19.90
N GLY A 266 17.50 4.21 -20.54
CA GLY A 266 16.75 5.41 -20.16
C GLY A 266 15.24 5.22 -20.29
N PHE A 267 14.47 5.89 -19.44
CA PHE A 267 13.02 5.76 -19.32
C PHE A 267 12.35 7.12 -19.34
N TYR A 268 11.40 7.32 -20.27
CA TYR A 268 10.49 8.46 -20.26
C TYR A 268 9.24 8.09 -19.45
N LEU A 269 8.95 8.90 -18.43
CA LEU A 269 7.86 8.67 -17.50
C LEU A 269 6.59 9.39 -17.95
N SER A 270 5.44 8.86 -17.56
CA SER A 270 4.11 9.41 -17.89
C SER A 270 3.85 10.77 -17.23
N LYS A 271 4.56 11.04 -16.14
CA LYS A 271 4.45 12.20 -15.27
C LYS A 271 5.79 12.46 -14.56
N ARG A 272 5.87 13.54 -13.78
CA ARG A 272 7.02 13.87 -12.95
C ARG A 272 7.05 12.96 -11.73
N ILE A 273 8.03 12.05 -11.63
CA ILE A 273 8.09 11.05 -10.56
C ILE A 273 9.37 11.26 -9.74
N SER A 274 9.25 11.90 -8.58
CA SER A 274 10.38 12.15 -7.67
C SER A 274 10.84 10.91 -6.90
N TYR A 275 9.98 9.89 -6.84
CA TYR A 275 10.12 8.65 -6.10
C TYR A 275 10.42 7.45 -7.01
N PHE A 276 10.94 7.67 -8.23
CA PHE A 276 11.13 6.58 -9.20
C PHE A 276 12.11 5.50 -8.74
N GLU A 277 13.00 5.82 -7.78
CA GLU A 277 13.91 4.86 -7.15
C GLU A 277 13.15 3.71 -6.45
N SER A 278 12.01 4.00 -5.82
CA SER A 278 11.17 2.96 -5.23
C SER A 278 10.42 2.15 -6.29
N VAL A 279 9.86 2.81 -7.31
CA VAL A 279 9.13 2.17 -8.41
C VAL A 279 10.03 1.17 -9.13
N ILE A 280 11.23 1.58 -9.54
CA ILE A 280 12.16 0.74 -10.32
C ILE A 280 12.79 -0.40 -9.49
N SER A 281 12.58 -0.39 -8.17
CA SER A 281 13.00 -1.47 -7.26
C SER A 281 12.00 -2.64 -7.17
N TYR A 282 10.92 -2.60 -7.95
CA TYR A 282 9.95 -3.68 -8.03
C TYR A 282 10.41 -4.82 -8.96
N LEU A 283 10.03 -6.05 -8.63
CA LEU A 283 10.39 -7.24 -9.42
C LEU A 283 9.87 -7.20 -10.86
N ALA A 284 8.77 -6.49 -11.11
CA ALA A 284 8.21 -6.28 -12.44
C ALA A 284 9.23 -5.66 -13.42
N PHE A 285 10.26 -4.97 -12.91
CA PHE A 285 11.32 -4.34 -13.70
C PHE A 285 12.62 -5.13 -13.73
N ALA A 286 12.66 -6.33 -13.12
CA ALA A 286 13.80 -7.22 -13.26
C ALA A 286 14.04 -7.56 -14.74
N PRO A 287 15.30 -7.71 -15.19
CA PRO A 287 15.62 -7.93 -16.59
C PRO A 287 15.02 -9.26 -17.10
N ILE A 288 14.72 -9.32 -18.40
CA ILE A 288 14.24 -10.52 -19.09
C ILE A 288 15.23 -10.92 -20.18
N PRO A 289 15.68 -12.19 -20.23
CA PRO A 289 16.61 -12.63 -21.24
C PRO A 289 15.93 -12.73 -22.61
N GLU A 290 16.72 -12.53 -23.67
CA GLU A 290 16.23 -12.57 -25.06
C GLU A 290 15.49 -13.87 -25.43
N ILE A 291 15.85 -15.01 -24.83
CA ILE A 291 15.21 -16.31 -25.06
C ILE A 291 13.70 -16.32 -24.75
N ALA A 292 13.22 -15.40 -23.90
CA ALA A 292 11.80 -15.23 -23.58
C ALA A 292 11.02 -14.46 -24.67
N LEU A 293 11.73 -13.75 -25.56
CA LEU A 293 11.18 -12.90 -26.63
C LEU A 293 11.40 -13.49 -28.03
N GLN A 294 12.08 -14.63 -28.12
CA GLN A 294 12.36 -15.34 -29.38
C GLN A 294 11.13 -16.11 -29.88
N TYR A 295 10.04 -15.41 -30.19
CA TYR A 295 8.75 -16.03 -30.56
C TYR A 295 8.78 -16.78 -31.90
N ALA A 296 9.57 -16.30 -32.86
CA ALA A 296 9.71 -16.89 -34.19
C ALA A 296 11.16 -16.76 -34.70
N SER A 297 11.51 -17.60 -35.69
CA SER A 297 12.79 -17.50 -36.39
C SER A 297 12.70 -16.48 -37.53
N ASP A 298 13.73 -15.65 -37.70
CA ASP A 298 13.91 -14.74 -38.84
C ASP A 298 15.37 -14.79 -39.34
N LYS A 299 15.80 -13.80 -40.12
CA LYS A 299 17.15 -13.75 -40.71
C LYS A 299 18.28 -13.89 -39.67
N ASP A 300 18.13 -13.27 -38.49
CA ASP A 300 19.20 -13.14 -37.49
C ASP A 300 18.82 -13.66 -36.09
N GLN A 301 17.61 -14.18 -35.93
CA GLN A 301 17.07 -14.71 -34.67
C GLN A 301 16.50 -16.12 -34.88
N LYS A 302 16.72 -17.03 -33.92
CA LYS A 302 16.05 -18.33 -33.87
C LYS A 302 14.94 -18.33 -32.83
N SER A 303 13.85 -19.03 -33.12
CA SER A 303 12.74 -19.22 -32.17
C SER A 303 13.16 -20.06 -30.96
N SER A 304 12.57 -19.76 -29.81
CA SER A 304 12.79 -20.44 -28.54
C SER A 304 11.51 -21.13 -28.08
N ILE A 305 11.64 -22.37 -27.59
CA ILE A 305 10.54 -23.10 -26.96
C ILE A 305 10.07 -22.45 -25.65
N TYR A 306 10.91 -21.59 -25.06
CA TYR A 306 10.62 -20.89 -23.81
C TYR A 306 10.00 -19.50 -24.03
N ALA A 307 9.77 -19.07 -25.27
CA ALA A 307 9.26 -17.74 -25.54
C ALA A 307 7.83 -17.51 -25.01
N GLY A 308 7.51 -16.27 -24.66
CA GLY A 308 6.21 -15.83 -24.17
C GLY A 308 5.74 -16.59 -22.94
N THR A 309 4.47 -17.00 -22.93
CA THR A 309 3.82 -17.63 -21.77
C THR A 309 4.46 -18.93 -21.28
N ALA A 310 5.44 -19.51 -21.98
CA ALA A 310 6.22 -20.66 -21.53
C ALA A 310 7.41 -20.28 -20.63
N TYR A 311 7.87 -19.02 -20.66
CA TYR A 311 9.00 -18.57 -19.86
C TYR A 311 8.65 -18.62 -18.37
N GLY A 312 9.52 -19.26 -17.57
CA GLY A 312 9.31 -19.44 -16.13
C GLY A 312 8.27 -20.48 -15.73
N LYS A 313 7.74 -21.28 -16.66
CA LYS A 313 6.87 -22.44 -16.38
C LYS A 313 7.63 -23.77 -16.43
N PRO A 314 7.22 -24.78 -15.65
CA PRO A 314 7.78 -26.14 -15.76
C PRO A 314 7.32 -26.79 -17.07
N LEU A 315 8.26 -27.39 -17.82
CA LEU A 315 7.95 -28.12 -19.07
C LEU A 315 7.58 -29.60 -18.86
N GLY A 316 7.53 -30.08 -17.60
CA GLY A 316 7.10 -31.45 -17.27
C GLY A 316 7.28 -31.81 -15.78
N LYS A 317 6.77 -32.99 -15.36
CA LYS A 317 6.77 -33.46 -13.94
C LYS A 317 8.16 -33.72 -13.33
N LYS A 318 9.19 -33.97 -14.15
CA LYS A 318 10.58 -34.22 -13.72
C LYS A 318 11.60 -33.25 -14.33
N SER A 319 11.16 -32.42 -15.28
CA SER A 319 12.04 -31.58 -16.11
C SER A 319 11.88 -30.14 -15.66
N GLY A 320 12.50 -29.84 -14.52
CA GLY A 320 12.52 -28.53 -13.86
C GLY A 320 12.88 -27.38 -14.81
N TYR A 321 12.89 -26.18 -14.24
CA TYR A 321 12.93 -24.86 -14.86
C TYR A 321 14.12 -24.54 -15.80
N ASN A 322 14.48 -25.44 -16.72
CA ASN A 322 15.57 -25.34 -17.70
C ASN A 322 15.43 -24.14 -18.65
N GLY A 323 14.25 -23.51 -18.68
CA GLY A 323 13.99 -22.27 -19.42
C GLY A 323 14.22 -20.97 -18.66
N LEU A 324 14.36 -21.02 -17.33
CA LEU A 324 14.53 -19.83 -16.50
C LEU A 324 16.01 -19.48 -16.38
N TRP A 325 16.36 -18.22 -16.66
CA TRP A 325 17.70 -17.70 -16.39
C TRP A 325 17.66 -16.83 -15.13
N TYR A 326 18.74 -16.87 -14.35
CA TYR A 326 18.83 -16.24 -13.04
C TYR A 326 19.79 -15.06 -13.10
N SER A 327 19.36 -13.91 -12.57
CA SER A 327 20.20 -12.74 -12.35
C SER A 327 20.51 -12.52 -10.85
N GLY A 328 19.75 -13.17 -9.97
CA GLY A 328 19.83 -13.03 -8.52
C GLY A 328 20.89 -13.89 -7.83
N ALA A 329 20.90 -13.79 -6.49
CA ALA A 329 21.89 -14.41 -5.61
C ALA A 329 21.78 -15.94 -5.49
N TYR A 330 20.64 -16.52 -5.89
CA TYR A 330 20.36 -17.95 -5.78
C TYR A 330 19.76 -18.50 -7.08
N VAL A 331 19.90 -19.80 -7.27
CA VAL A 331 19.22 -20.60 -8.30
C VAL A 331 18.41 -21.69 -7.63
N ILE A 332 17.42 -22.25 -8.35
CA ILE A 332 16.68 -23.41 -7.87
C ILE A 332 17.57 -24.66 -7.96
N GLU A 333 17.75 -25.34 -6.84
CA GLU A 333 18.38 -26.67 -6.76
C GLU A 333 17.33 -27.75 -7.07
N ASP A 334 16.20 -27.72 -6.37
CA ASP A 334 15.06 -28.60 -6.61
C ASP A 334 13.73 -27.94 -6.20
N TYR A 335 12.63 -28.40 -6.80
CA TYR A 335 11.30 -27.94 -6.49
C TYR A 335 10.27 -29.05 -6.70
N PHE A 336 9.55 -29.37 -5.63
CA PHE A 336 8.45 -30.33 -5.64
C PHE A 336 7.18 -29.61 -5.14
N PRO A 337 6.26 -29.20 -6.05
CA PRO A 337 5.05 -28.47 -5.69
C PRO A 337 4.27 -29.12 -4.54
N GLY A 338 3.88 -28.32 -3.53
CA GLY A 338 3.19 -28.79 -2.33
C GLY A 338 4.05 -29.58 -1.33
N SER A 339 5.36 -29.73 -1.58
CA SER A 339 6.28 -30.46 -0.68
C SER A 339 7.45 -29.58 -0.24
N ASN A 340 8.34 -29.20 -1.15
CA ASN A 340 9.53 -28.41 -0.84
C ASN A 340 10.01 -27.55 -2.02
N LEU A 341 10.86 -26.58 -1.71
CA LEU A 341 11.61 -25.76 -2.66
C LEU A 341 12.99 -25.49 -2.06
N ASN A 342 14.05 -25.91 -2.74
CA ASN A 342 15.41 -25.68 -2.28
C ASN A 342 16.15 -24.76 -3.26
N LEU A 343 16.77 -23.72 -2.70
CA LEU A 343 17.60 -22.78 -3.44
C LEU A 343 19.06 -22.97 -3.04
N THR A 344 19.96 -22.82 -4.00
CA THR A 344 21.41 -22.83 -3.76
C THR A 344 22.06 -21.56 -4.30
N LYS A 345 23.16 -21.14 -3.67
CA LYS A 345 23.92 -19.94 -4.06
C LYS A 345 24.29 -19.97 -5.56
N ASN A 346 24.09 -18.84 -6.22
CA ASN A 346 24.48 -18.63 -7.62
C ASN A 346 25.99 -18.36 -7.72
N GLU A 347 26.73 -19.26 -8.38
CA GLU A 347 28.19 -19.20 -8.52
C GLU A 347 28.67 -18.06 -9.43
N PHE A 348 27.78 -17.54 -10.28
CA PHE A 348 28.06 -16.46 -11.24
C PHE A 348 27.40 -15.13 -10.86
N TYR A 349 26.77 -15.03 -9.69
CA TYR A 349 26.24 -13.76 -9.18
C TYR A 349 27.36 -12.74 -8.96
N TYR A 350 27.19 -11.52 -9.46
CA TYR A 350 28.24 -10.48 -9.47
C TYR A 350 28.75 -10.10 -8.07
N ASN A 351 27.89 -10.24 -7.05
CA ASN A 351 28.20 -9.93 -5.65
C ASN A 351 28.18 -11.19 -4.76
N LYS A 352 28.58 -12.35 -5.30
CA LYS A 352 28.57 -13.64 -4.59
C LYS A 352 29.38 -13.67 -3.29
N ASP A 353 30.37 -12.80 -3.14
CA ASP A 353 31.17 -12.68 -1.91
C ASP A 353 30.35 -12.13 -0.72
N LYS A 354 29.18 -11.55 -0.99
CA LYS A 354 28.21 -11.09 0.01
C LYS A 354 27.07 -12.07 0.23
N VAL A 355 27.07 -13.23 -0.42
CA VAL A 355 26.08 -14.29 -0.22
C VAL A 355 26.65 -15.31 0.77
N TYR A 356 26.29 -15.16 2.05
CA TYR A 356 26.82 -15.96 3.16
C TYR A 356 26.02 -17.24 3.43
N ILE A 357 24.73 -17.25 3.09
CA ILE A 357 23.88 -18.44 3.11
C ILE A 357 24.12 -19.20 1.79
N GLU A 358 24.49 -20.47 1.88
CA GLU A 358 24.77 -21.31 0.70
C GLU A 358 23.52 -22.05 0.20
N LYS A 359 22.59 -22.37 1.11
CA LYS A 359 21.31 -23.01 0.76
C LYS A 359 20.14 -22.42 1.54
N ILE A 360 18.99 -22.33 0.88
CA ILE A 360 17.71 -21.99 1.50
C ILE A 360 16.74 -23.15 1.25
N ASN A 361 16.26 -23.77 2.32
CA ASN A 361 15.32 -24.88 2.27
C ASN A 361 13.95 -24.39 2.69
N TYR A 362 12.97 -24.44 1.78
CA TYR A 362 11.58 -24.13 2.08
C TYR A 362 10.77 -25.41 2.25
N SER A 363 10.10 -25.52 3.39
CA SER A 363 9.16 -26.62 3.69
C SER A 363 7.71 -26.16 3.51
N TYR A 364 6.88 -26.99 2.88
CA TYR A 364 5.46 -26.67 2.67
C TYR A 364 4.61 -26.90 3.92
N VAL A 365 3.70 -25.97 4.24
CA VAL A 365 2.72 -26.08 5.34
C VAL A 365 1.31 -25.65 4.91
N ASN A 366 0.28 -26.38 5.35
CA ASN A 366 -1.13 -26.07 5.02
C ASN A 366 -1.66 -24.80 5.73
N LYS A 367 -1.18 -24.53 6.95
CA LYS A 367 -1.48 -23.34 7.75
C LYS A 367 -0.18 -22.85 8.38
N ALA A 368 0.20 -21.60 8.09
CA ALA A 368 1.41 -20.97 8.61
C ALA A 368 1.06 -19.91 9.67
N ASP A 369 0.14 -20.22 10.59
CA ASP A 369 -0.18 -19.31 11.68
C ASP A 369 1.00 -19.15 12.66
N ALA A 370 0.93 -18.11 13.51
CA ALA A 370 2.01 -17.76 14.43
C ALA A 370 2.37 -18.90 15.39
N ALA A 371 1.37 -19.64 15.88
CA ALA A 371 1.57 -20.76 16.79
C ALA A 371 2.26 -21.95 16.10
N THR A 372 1.87 -22.27 14.86
CA THR A 372 2.47 -23.33 14.04
C THR A 372 3.92 -23.02 13.71
N ARG A 373 4.22 -21.79 13.27
CA ARG A 373 5.61 -21.37 13.00
C ARG A 373 6.48 -21.42 14.27
N ARG A 374 5.95 -20.98 15.41
CA ARG A 374 6.64 -21.09 16.71
C ARG A 374 6.93 -22.55 17.06
N PHE A 375 5.97 -23.44 16.89
CA PHE A 375 6.16 -24.87 17.11
C PHE A 375 7.27 -25.44 16.21
N LEU A 376 7.26 -25.13 14.92
CA LEU A 376 8.30 -25.56 13.98
C LEU A 376 9.68 -24.98 14.31
N PHE A 377 9.74 -23.81 14.95
CA PHE A 377 10.99 -23.28 15.48
C PHE A 377 11.45 -24.08 16.70
N GLU A 378 10.53 -24.41 17.61
CA GLU A 378 10.82 -25.23 18.80
C GLU A 378 11.35 -26.61 18.42
N THR A 379 10.87 -27.21 17.32
CA THR A 379 11.39 -28.49 16.80
C THR A 379 12.68 -28.37 15.98
N GLY A 380 12.99 -27.18 15.46
CA GLY A 380 14.22 -26.91 14.69
C GLY A 380 14.03 -26.96 13.18
N ASP A 381 12.79 -26.99 12.71
CA ASP A 381 12.43 -27.03 11.29
C ASP A 381 12.51 -25.66 10.61
N VAL A 382 12.54 -24.56 11.37
CA VAL A 382 12.77 -23.19 10.86
C VAL A 382 13.90 -22.47 11.61
N SER A 383 14.59 -21.57 10.91
CA SER A 383 15.74 -20.83 11.46
C SER A 383 15.38 -19.62 12.32
N SER A 384 14.14 -19.15 12.26
CA SER A 384 13.65 -18.04 13.10
C SER A 384 12.14 -18.10 13.27
N THR A 385 11.63 -17.44 14.31
CA THR A 385 10.20 -17.23 14.50
C THR A 385 9.90 -15.86 15.08
N LYS A 386 8.86 -15.21 14.55
CA LYS A 386 8.27 -13.98 15.06
C LYS A 386 7.16 -14.35 16.05
N ILE A 387 7.15 -13.73 17.23
CA ILE A 387 6.12 -13.98 18.25
C ILE A 387 5.07 -12.87 18.14
N ASN A 388 3.93 -13.19 17.55
CA ASN A 388 2.85 -12.23 17.32
C ASN A 388 1.92 -12.16 18.55
N ALA A 389 1.31 -11.00 18.77
CA ALA A 389 0.39 -10.79 19.90
C ALA A 389 -0.88 -11.66 19.82
N ASN A 390 -1.22 -12.21 18.65
CA ASN A 390 -2.31 -13.17 18.50
C ASN A 390 -1.92 -14.63 18.82
N ASP A 391 -0.65 -14.91 19.15
CA ASP A 391 -0.20 -16.18 19.74
C ASP A 391 -0.02 -16.00 21.25
N LEU A 392 -1.12 -15.98 22.01
CA LEU A 392 -1.10 -15.73 23.46
C LEU A 392 -0.18 -16.69 24.23
N ALA A 393 -0.12 -17.96 23.82
CA ALA A 393 0.74 -18.96 24.43
C ALA A 393 2.21 -18.64 24.19
N GLY A 394 2.59 -18.34 22.95
CA GLY A 394 3.94 -17.90 22.60
C GLY A 394 4.31 -16.59 23.27
N TRP A 395 3.39 -15.63 23.29
CA TRP A 395 3.57 -14.34 23.96
C TRP A 395 3.88 -14.53 25.44
N LYS A 396 3.06 -15.29 26.17
CA LYS A 396 3.28 -15.57 27.60
C LYS A 396 4.60 -16.33 27.85
N LYS A 397 4.95 -17.28 26.98
CA LYS A 397 6.14 -18.13 27.14
C LYS A 397 7.45 -17.39 26.86
N TYR A 398 7.47 -16.52 25.85
CA TYR A 398 8.70 -15.93 25.32
C TYR A 398 8.83 -14.42 25.52
N VAL A 399 7.70 -13.72 25.60
CA VAL A 399 7.64 -12.24 25.63
C VAL A 399 7.19 -11.78 27.02
N GLY A 400 5.93 -11.97 27.40
CA GLY A 400 5.37 -11.32 28.58
C GLY A 400 5.31 -9.81 28.38
N SER A 401 6.38 -9.09 28.71
CA SER A 401 6.56 -7.67 28.42
C SER A 401 7.66 -7.48 27.36
N GLU A 402 7.47 -6.56 26.42
CA GLU A 402 8.52 -6.21 25.45
C GLU A 402 9.72 -5.51 26.12
N ASP A 403 9.50 -4.80 27.23
CA ASP A 403 10.57 -4.11 27.98
C ASP A 403 11.49 -5.10 28.73
N SER A 404 10.93 -6.24 29.15
CA SER A 404 11.68 -7.30 29.82
C SER A 404 11.12 -8.66 29.40
N PRO A 405 11.56 -9.18 28.22
CA PRO A 405 11.06 -10.44 27.73
C PRO A 405 11.35 -11.61 28.69
N VAL A 406 10.42 -12.55 28.79
CA VAL A 406 10.57 -13.76 29.65
C VAL A 406 11.76 -14.61 29.22
N PHE A 407 11.98 -14.75 27.90
CA PHE A 407 13.06 -15.56 27.35
C PHE A 407 14.26 -14.69 26.94
N GLU A 408 15.46 -15.08 27.35
CA GLU A 408 16.71 -14.35 27.07
C GLU A 408 17.04 -14.25 25.58
N GLY A 409 16.58 -15.21 24.76
CA GLY A 409 16.74 -15.20 23.31
C GLY A 409 15.65 -14.45 22.54
N THR A 410 14.68 -13.85 23.22
CA THR A 410 13.65 -13.01 22.60
C THR A 410 14.16 -11.58 22.45
N ASN A 411 14.32 -11.14 21.20
CA ASN A 411 14.77 -9.82 20.85
C ASN A 411 13.65 -8.99 20.23
N ILE A 412 13.56 -7.71 20.58
CA ILE A 412 12.54 -6.79 20.06
C ILE A 412 13.08 -6.10 18.80
N LEU A 413 12.55 -6.48 17.65
CA LEU A 413 12.89 -5.87 16.35
C LEU A 413 12.06 -4.63 16.14
N LYS A 414 12.67 -3.56 15.62
CA LYS A 414 11.92 -2.44 15.03
C LYS A 414 11.59 -2.78 13.59
N GLN A 415 10.36 -2.53 13.18
CA GLN A 415 9.91 -2.69 11.79
C GLN A 415 8.95 -1.57 11.42
N LYS A 416 8.73 -1.37 10.12
CA LYS A 416 7.79 -0.38 9.61
C LYS A 416 6.46 -1.07 9.33
N PRO A 417 5.39 -0.81 10.10
CA PRO A 417 4.09 -1.36 9.81
C PRO A 417 3.53 -0.66 8.58
N THR A 418 3.29 -1.39 7.49
CA THR A 418 2.92 -0.76 6.22
C THR A 418 1.60 -1.22 5.64
N THR A 419 1.05 -2.34 6.09
CA THR A 419 -0.31 -2.70 5.70
C THR A 419 -1.34 -2.01 6.58
N THR A 420 -2.13 -1.12 5.99
CA THR A 420 -3.27 -0.50 6.68
C THR A 420 -4.56 -1.12 6.21
N TRP A 421 -5.42 -1.49 7.16
CA TRP A 421 -6.75 -2.03 6.91
C TRP A 421 -7.83 -0.99 7.13
N ALA A 422 -8.87 -1.05 6.31
CA ALA A 422 -10.05 -0.21 6.38
C ALA A 422 -11.33 -1.01 6.13
N PHE A 423 -12.45 -0.45 6.58
CA PHE A 423 -13.78 -0.87 6.13
C PHE A 423 -14.22 -0.02 4.94
N GLY A 424 -14.74 -0.68 3.91
CA GLY A 424 -15.28 -0.06 2.70
C GLY A 424 -16.75 -0.35 2.55
N PHE A 425 -17.52 0.71 2.30
CA PHE A 425 -18.92 0.58 1.92
C PHE A 425 -19.04 0.18 0.45
N ASN A 426 -19.99 -0.69 0.16
CA ASN A 426 -20.36 -1.03 -1.21
C ASN A 426 -21.67 -0.34 -1.58
N PHE A 427 -21.57 0.60 -2.52
CA PHE A 427 -22.68 1.45 -2.94
C PHE A 427 -23.54 0.82 -4.05
N HIS A 428 -23.19 -0.40 -4.47
CA HIS A 428 -23.96 -1.21 -5.41
C HIS A 428 -24.05 -2.66 -4.88
N THR A 429 -24.60 -2.79 -3.68
CA THR A 429 -24.91 -4.07 -3.05
C THR A 429 -26.08 -4.74 -3.77
N LYS A 430 -25.95 -6.05 -4.06
CA LYS A 430 -27.05 -6.85 -4.64
C LYS A 430 -27.10 -8.25 -4.03
N GLY A 431 -28.30 -8.76 -3.73
CA GLY A 431 -28.54 -10.17 -3.40
C GLY A 431 -27.92 -10.64 -2.07
N THR A 432 -27.68 -9.71 -1.16
CA THR A 432 -27.29 -10.01 0.23
C THR A 432 -28.39 -10.70 1.01
N GLN A 433 -28.03 -11.39 2.09
CA GLN A 433 -28.99 -12.03 3.00
C GLN A 433 -29.52 -11.07 4.06
N ILE A 434 -30.76 -11.25 4.51
CA ILE A 434 -31.40 -10.50 5.59
C ILE A 434 -32.33 -11.39 6.41
N TYR A 435 -32.44 -11.12 7.71
CA TYR A 435 -33.43 -11.75 8.58
C TYR A 435 -34.84 -11.16 8.37
N ASP A 436 -35.88 -11.99 8.44
CA ASP A 436 -37.26 -11.51 8.36
C ASP A 436 -37.66 -10.67 9.58
N LYS A 437 -37.12 -11.05 10.75
CA LYS A 437 -37.30 -10.37 12.03
C LYS A 437 -35.95 -9.86 12.52
N ILE A 438 -35.85 -8.55 12.74
CA ILE A 438 -34.63 -7.90 13.23
C ILE A 438 -34.81 -7.61 14.72
N GLU A 439 -34.13 -8.38 15.56
CA GLU A 439 -34.12 -8.23 17.01
C GLU A 439 -32.69 -8.33 17.52
N LEU A 440 -32.40 -7.60 18.60
CA LEU A 440 -31.11 -7.68 19.28
C LEU A 440 -31.19 -8.58 20.51
N ASP A 441 -30.10 -9.29 20.80
CA ASP A 441 -29.84 -9.84 22.12
C ASP A 441 -29.32 -8.74 23.08
N ASN A 442 -29.07 -9.12 24.33
CA ASN A 442 -28.58 -8.24 25.39
C ASN A 442 -27.13 -7.77 25.15
N GLU A 443 -26.39 -8.42 24.25
CA GLU A 443 -25.05 -8.02 23.83
C GLU A 443 -25.04 -7.10 22.60
N GLY A 444 -26.18 -6.91 21.95
CA GLY A 444 -26.37 -6.13 20.73
C GLY A 444 -26.19 -6.93 19.43
N ASN A 445 -26.05 -8.25 19.47
CA ASN A 445 -26.02 -9.06 18.24
C ASN A 445 -27.44 -9.30 17.73
N LEU A 446 -27.56 -9.51 16.42
CA LEU A 446 -28.83 -9.92 15.83
C LEU A 446 -29.19 -11.34 16.28
N LYS A 447 -30.41 -11.53 16.78
CA LYS A 447 -30.93 -12.85 17.15
C LYS A 447 -31.10 -13.71 15.91
N GLU A 448 -30.52 -14.91 15.92
CA GLU A 448 -30.70 -15.92 14.86
C GLU A 448 -32.04 -16.67 15.00
N ASN A 449 -33.14 -15.94 15.26
CA ASN A 449 -34.46 -16.51 15.54
C ASN A 449 -35.41 -16.54 14.33
N SER A 450 -34.92 -16.16 13.14
CA SER A 450 -35.60 -16.31 11.86
C SER A 450 -34.63 -16.78 10.78
N LYS A 451 -35.13 -17.40 9.70
CA LYS A 451 -34.27 -17.79 8.58
C LYS A 451 -33.82 -16.54 7.81
N LYS A 452 -32.55 -16.53 7.38
CA LYS A 452 -32.09 -15.54 6.41
C LYS A 452 -32.70 -15.85 5.04
N ARG A 453 -33.07 -14.80 4.32
CA ARG A 453 -33.47 -14.86 2.91
C ARG A 453 -32.70 -13.84 2.08
N PRO A 454 -32.58 -14.04 0.76
CA PRO A 454 -32.08 -13.00 -0.13
C PRO A 454 -32.94 -11.73 -0.05
N ARG A 455 -32.30 -10.56 -0.13
CA ARG A 455 -32.99 -9.29 -0.33
C ARG A 455 -33.69 -9.23 -1.67
N THR A 456 -34.82 -8.56 -1.68
CA THR A 456 -35.51 -8.12 -2.90
C THR A 456 -34.78 -6.92 -3.52
N ALA A 457 -35.01 -6.65 -4.80
CA ALA A 457 -34.42 -5.49 -5.49
C ALA A 457 -34.75 -4.15 -4.79
N LYS A 458 -35.96 -4.04 -4.23
CA LYS A 458 -36.39 -2.86 -3.46
C LYS A 458 -35.57 -2.70 -2.17
N GLU A 459 -35.32 -3.78 -1.44
CA GLU A 459 -34.51 -3.77 -0.21
C GLU A 459 -33.04 -3.46 -0.52
N ASP A 460 -32.49 -4.01 -1.59
CA ASP A 460 -31.14 -3.67 -2.06
C ASP A 460 -31.05 -2.18 -2.43
N SER A 461 -32.06 -1.63 -3.13
CA SER A 461 -32.06 -0.21 -3.47
C SER A 461 -32.20 0.71 -2.25
N ILE A 462 -32.97 0.31 -1.23
CA ILE A 462 -33.06 1.02 0.04
C ILE A 462 -31.69 1.03 0.73
N LEU A 463 -31.01 -0.12 0.80
CA LEU A 463 -29.66 -0.19 1.38
C LEU A 463 -28.69 0.73 0.64
N ASN A 464 -28.61 0.64 -0.70
CA ASN A 464 -27.62 1.39 -1.47
C ASN A 464 -27.84 2.91 -1.37
N ARG A 465 -29.09 3.39 -1.46
CA ARG A 465 -29.41 4.81 -1.24
C ARG A 465 -29.07 5.26 0.18
N ALA A 466 -29.30 4.42 1.18
CA ALA A 466 -28.95 4.73 2.57
C ALA A 466 -27.43 4.81 2.78
N LEU A 467 -26.65 3.88 2.22
CA LEU A 467 -25.18 3.91 2.28
C LEU A 467 -24.60 5.15 1.57
N ALA A 468 -25.24 5.62 0.51
CA ALA A 468 -24.85 6.83 -0.22
C ALA A 468 -25.01 8.11 0.61
N LEU A 469 -25.86 8.12 1.63
CA LEU A 469 -26.01 9.27 2.54
C LEU A 469 -24.79 9.44 3.45
N LYS A 470 -24.20 10.64 3.40
CA LYS A 470 -23.08 11.02 4.27
C LYS A 470 -23.42 10.93 5.75
N SER A 471 -24.60 11.41 6.16
CA SER A 471 -25.01 11.41 7.58
C SER A 471 -25.03 9.99 8.16
N LEU A 472 -25.46 9.00 7.38
CA LEU A 472 -25.42 7.59 7.78
C LEU A 472 -23.98 7.10 7.97
N ARG A 473 -23.08 7.39 7.02
CA ARG A 473 -21.66 6.98 7.13
C ARG A 473 -20.95 7.66 8.30
N ILE A 474 -21.23 8.94 8.54
CA ILE A 474 -20.68 9.70 9.68
C ILE A 474 -21.21 9.11 11.00
N MET A 475 -22.51 8.82 11.11
CA MET A 475 -23.08 8.16 12.29
C MET A 475 -22.47 6.77 12.50
N ALA A 476 -22.38 5.96 11.44
CA ALA A 476 -21.78 4.63 11.49
C ALA A 476 -20.38 4.72 12.09
N ARG A 477 -19.53 5.58 11.54
CA ARG A 477 -18.17 5.76 12.01
C ARG A 477 -18.06 6.31 13.43
N TYR A 478 -18.87 7.30 13.79
CA TYR A 478 -18.80 7.95 15.09
C TYR A 478 -19.10 6.99 16.25
N VAL A 479 -19.97 6.00 16.02
CA VAL A 479 -20.41 5.05 17.06
C VAL A 479 -19.57 3.76 17.07
N LEU A 480 -18.90 3.41 15.97
CA LEU A 480 -18.07 2.20 15.88
C LEU A 480 -16.82 2.32 16.77
N ASN A 481 -16.74 1.51 17.83
CA ASN A 481 -15.55 1.39 18.69
C ASN A 481 -14.47 0.52 18.04
N ARG A 482 -13.66 1.11 17.16
CA ARG A 482 -12.65 0.39 16.37
C ARG A 482 -11.56 -0.25 17.22
N SER A 483 -11.33 0.26 18.43
CA SER A 483 -10.38 -0.35 19.36
C SER A 483 -10.76 -1.79 19.73
N LEU A 484 -12.05 -2.13 19.80
CA LEU A 484 -12.49 -3.52 20.02
C LEU A 484 -12.04 -4.45 18.89
N TYR A 485 -12.13 -3.96 17.65
CA TYR A 485 -11.71 -4.71 16.47
C TYR A 485 -10.18 -4.81 16.38
N ALA A 486 -9.48 -3.68 16.50
CA ALA A 486 -8.02 -3.62 16.41
C ALA A 486 -7.32 -4.41 17.53
N LYS A 487 -7.93 -4.53 18.71
CA LYS A 487 -7.37 -5.28 19.85
C LYS A 487 -7.12 -6.75 19.55
N PHE A 488 -7.84 -7.39 18.62
CA PHE A 488 -7.50 -8.76 18.23
C PHE A 488 -6.01 -8.91 17.83
N HIS A 489 -5.43 -7.86 17.24
CA HIS A 489 -4.06 -7.88 16.76
C HIS A 489 -3.05 -7.37 17.80
N SER A 490 -3.49 -6.77 18.90
CA SER A 490 -2.61 -6.11 19.89
C SER A 490 -2.85 -6.50 21.35
N GLU A 491 -3.90 -7.26 21.69
CA GLU A 491 -4.35 -7.50 23.07
C GLU A 491 -3.26 -8.07 23.99
N ALA A 492 -2.44 -9.01 23.52
CA ALA A 492 -1.34 -9.55 24.33
C ALA A 492 -0.24 -8.52 24.65
N ARG A 493 -0.01 -7.58 23.74
CA ARG A 493 0.95 -6.48 23.92
C ARG A 493 0.36 -5.39 24.82
N ASP A 494 -0.87 -5.02 24.55
CA ASP A 494 -1.56 -3.91 25.20
C ASP A 494 -1.94 -4.23 26.65
N GLY A 495 -2.15 -5.52 26.93
CA GLY A 495 -2.68 -6.00 28.20
C GLY A 495 -4.16 -5.65 28.39
N ASN A 496 -4.72 -6.17 29.48
CA ASN A 496 -6.13 -5.95 29.81
C ASN A 496 -6.43 -4.53 30.31
N ASP A 497 -5.42 -3.82 30.81
CA ASP A 497 -5.56 -2.51 31.43
C ASP A 497 -5.65 -1.34 30.44
N ARG A 498 -5.36 -1.58 29.15
CA ARG A 498 -5.33 -0.53 28.14
C ARG A 498 -6.64 -0.48 27.36
N PRO A 499 -7.32 0.67 27.26
CA PRO A 499 -8.62 0.77 26.59
C PRO A 499 -8.51 0.73 25.05
N THR A 500 -7.51 1.39 24.47
CA THR A 500 -7.32 1.49 23.01
C THR A 500 -6.23 0.56 22.50
N SER A 501 -6.41 0.02 21.29
CA SER A 501 -5.40 -0.85 20.66
C SER A 501 -4.17 -0.04 20.23
N THR A 502 -2.93 -0.48 20.50
CA THR A 502 -1.70 0.16 19.92
C THR A 502 -1.66 0.14 18.39
N GLN A 503 -2.37 -0.79 17.77
CA GLN A 503 -2.35 -0.99 16.32
C GLN A 503 -3.51 -0.30 15.60
N LEU A 504 -4.33 0.46 16.32
CA LEU A 504 -5.36 1.28 15.72
C LEU A 504 -4.76 2.32 14.75
N ARG A 505 -5.44 2.57 13.63
CA ARG A 505 -5.02 3.51 12.58
C ARG A 505 -6.10 4.53 12.27
N ASN A 506 -5.70 5.79 12.12
CA ASN A 506 -6.60 6.87 11.68
C ASN A 506 -6.33 7.27 10.23
N THR A 507 -5.13 6.99 9.72
CA THR A 507 -4.75 7.16 8.32
C THR A 507 -5.04 5.88 7.54
N PHE A 508 -5.30 5.99 6.24
CA PHE A 508 -5.22 4.87 5.30
C PHE A 508 -3.79 4.70 4.77
N THR A 509 -3.12 5.80 4.46
CA THR A 509 -1.68 5.78 4.15
C THR A 509 -0.89 5.44 5.40
N SER A 510 -0.07 4.38 5.35
CA SER A 510 0.67 3.95 6.53
C SER A 510 1.83 4.88 6.86
N GLN A 511 2.17 4.96 8.14
CA GLN A 511 3.37 5.63 8.60
C GLN A 511 4.62 4.95 8.02
N TYR A 512 5.70 5.72 7.93
CA TYR A 512 7.04 5.36 7.46
C TYR A 512 7.17 5.04 5.97
N VAL A 513 6.09 5.10 5.21
CA VAL A 513 6.13 4.90 3.75
C VAL A 513 6.61 6.15 3.03
N SER A 514 6.11 7.32 3.44
CA SER A 514 6.38 8.60 2.78
C SER A 514 6.83 9.61 3.81
N THR A 515 8.09 10.03 3.70
CA THR A 515 8.72 10.97 4.64
C THR A 515 9.26 12.20 3.93
N TYR A 516 9.39 13.30 4.67
CA TYR A 516 9.89 14.57 4.18
C TYR A 516 10.91 15.16 5.14
N ASN A 517 12.07 15.60 4.64
CA ASN A 517 13.07 16.30 5.45
C ASN A 517 12.60 17.74 5.71
N ASP A 518 12.12 17.99 6.93
CA ASP A 518 11.62 19.29 7.38
C ASP A 518 12.72 20.09 8.10
N GLU A 519 13.49 20.85 7.33
CA GLU A 519 14.58 21.68 7.86
C GLU A 519 14.08 22.88 8.69
N ASN A 520 12.83 23.30 8.47
CA ASN A 520 12.25 24.49 9.08
C ASN A 520 11.27 24.17 10.21
N TYR A 521 11.09 22.89 10.55
CA TYR A 521 10.16 22.42 11.60
C TYR A 521 8.74 22.99 11.40
N LYS A 522 8.25 22.98 10.15
CA LYS A 522 6.92 23.51 9.75
C LYS A 522 5.80 22.47 9.82
N VAL A 523 6.14 21.18 9.81
CA VAL A 523 5.20 20.05 9.83
C VAL A 523 5.22 19.39 11.20
N VAL A 524 6.41 19.25 11.76
CA VAL A 524 6.63 18.72 13.11
C VAL A 524 6.84 19.84 14.11
N ASP A 525 6.54 19.57 15.38
CA ASP A 525 6.79 20.50 16.47
C ASP A 525 8.30 20.82 16.55
N LYS A 526 8.66 22.11 16.65
CA LYS A 526 10.05 22.56 16.82
C LYS A 526 10.71 21.94 18.05
N GLU A 527 9.94 21.65 19.10
CA GLU A 527 10.41 20.99 20.32
C GLU A 527 10.60 19.47 20.14
N SER A 528 10.13 18.88 19.04
CA SER A 528 10.25 17.43 18.80
C SER A 528 11.69 16.96 18.57
N GLY A 529 12.59 17.84 18.11
CA GLY A 529 13.94 17.50 17.68
C GLY A 529 14.02 16.65 16.41
N GLN A 530 12.88 16.28 15.81
CA GLN A 530 12.82 15.48 14.58
C GLN A 530 12.97 16.39 13.35
N LYS A 531 13.84 16.00 12.42
CA LYS A 531 14.01 16.68 11.12
C LYS A 531 13.30 15.98 9.97
N VAL A 532 12.69 14.83 10.23
CA VAL A 532 12.01 14.03 9.22
C VAL A 532 10.56 13.93 9.66
N ALA A 533 9.67 14.51 8.87
CA ALA A 533 8.23 14.43 9.05
C ALA A 533 7.68 13.20 8.32
N ASP A 534 6.74 12.50 8.95
CA ASP A 534 5.95 11.47 8.32
C ASP A 534 4.75 12.08 7.59
N TYR A 535 4.22 11.42 6.57
CA TYR A 535 2.98 11.83 5.94
C TYR A 535 1.80 11.94 6.93
N ALA A 536 1.78 11.13 8.00
CA ALA A 536 0.81 11.28 9.09
C ALA A 536 0.91 12.63 9.82
N ASP A 537 2.07 13.29 9.84
CA ASP A 537 2.21 14.64 10.41
C ASP A 537 1.56 15.69 9.51
N PHE A 538 1.60 15.50 8.18
CA PHE A 538 0.84 16.35 7.24
C PHE A 538 -0.67 16.16 7.42
N LEU A 539 -1.14 14.92 7.60
CA LEU A 539 -2.55 14.62 7.91
C LEU A 539 -2.99 15.26 9.24
N ALA A 540 -2.13 15.17 10.25
CA ALA A 540 -2.34 15.81 11.53
C ALA A 540 -2.48 17.32 11.38
N LYS A 541 -1.50 17.98 10.75
CA LYS A 541 -1.51 19.43 10.50
C LYS A 541 -2.76 19.89 9.75
N ASP A 542 -3.15 19.16 8.70
CA ASP A 542 -4.33 19.49 7.91
C ASP A 542 -5.64 19.32 8.70
N TYR A 543 -5.72 18.32 9.57
CA TYR A 543 -6.93 18.11 10.36
C TYR A 543 -7.02 19.02 11.59
N TYR A 544 -5.95 19.09 12.37
CA TYR A 544 -5.84 19.85 13.62
C TYR A 544 -4.38 20.26 13.87
N ASP A 545 -4.13 21.57 13.84
CA ASP A 545 -2.80 22.10 14.12
C ASP A 545 -2.56 22.21 15.63
N ILE A 546 -1.74 21.29 16.16
CA ILE A 546 -1.44 21.21 17.58
C ILE A 546 -0.73 22.47 18.12
N THR A 547 -0.10 23.26 17.24
CA THR A 547 0.70 24.43 17.62
C THR A 547 -0.18 25.65 17.93
N LYS A 548 -1.39 25.74 17.36
CA LYS A 548 -2.30 26.89 17.49
C LYS A 548 -3.07 26.95 18.81
N TYR A 549 -3.24 25.81 19.47
CA TYR A 549 -4.11 25.64 20.64
C TYR A 549 -3.36 25.14 21.88
N ASP A 550 -2.06 25.42 21.96
CA ASP A 550 -1.22 25.00 23.08
C ASP A 550 -1.46 25.87 24.32
N ASP A 551 -1.89 25.25 25.42
CA ASP A 551 -2.05 25.89 26.72
C ASP A 551 -0.68 26.20 27.39
N ASN A 552 0.42 25.57 26.95
CA ASN A 552 1.78 25.75 27.47
C ASN A 552 2.65 26.72 26.66
N ASN A 553 2.17 27.20 25.51
CA ASN A 553 2.89 28.21 24.74
C ASN A 553 2.49 29.58 25.32
N PRO A 554 3.42 30.35 25.94
CA PRO A 554 3.09 31.71 26.36
C PRO A 554 2.69 32.46 25.11
N LYS A 555 1.39 32.80 25.01
CA LYS A 555 0.85 33.63 23.92
C LYS A 555 1.85 34.73 23.62
N SER A 556 2.41 34.74 22.41
CA SER A 556 2.96 35.96 21.83
C SER A 556 1.82 36.97 21.80
N LYS A 557 1.67 37.74 22.87
CA LYS A 557 0.96 39.00 22.89
C LYS A 557 1.79 39.92 22.01
N ASN A 558 1.61 39.85 20.69
CA ASN A 558 1.95 40.89 19.72
C ASN A 558 1.45 40.47 18.33
N ALA A 559 0.14 40.31 18.21
CA ALA A 559 -0.56 40.52 16.94
C ALA A 559 -1.59 41.64 17.13
N SER A 560 -1.13 42.78 17.65
CA SER A 560 -1.83 44.04 17.54
C SER A 560 -1.39 44.71 16.24
N SER A 561 -2.36 44.93 15.37
CA SER A 561 -2.31 45.81 14.21
C SER A 561 -1.68 47.18 14.53
N THR A 562 -0.51 47.49 13.97
CA THR A 562 -0.07 48.88 13.75
C THR A 562 0.85 48.98 12.52
N PRO A 563 0.64 49.94 11.59
CA PRO A 563 1.39 50.03 10.33
C PRO A 563 2.54 51.04 10.43
N VAL A 564 3.80 50.64 10.26
CA VAL A 564 4.90 51.61 10.08
C VAL A 564 6.03 51.11 9.16
N SER A 565 6.09 51.78 8.00
CA SER A 565 7.20 52.40 7.25
C SER A 565 8.56 51.70 6.98
N SER A 566 8.81 51.56 5.67
CA SER A 566 10.01 51.91 4.88
C SER A 566 11.43 51.79 5.47
N ARG A 567 12.24 50.90 4.86
CA ARG A 567 13.64 51.17 4.44
C ARG A 567 14.09 50.17 3.34
N PRO A 568 15.11 50.51 2.53
CA PRO A 568 15.09 50.27 1.08
C PRO A 568 15.77 48.98 0.58
N ARG A 569 15.35 48.62 -0.64
CA ARG A 569 15.86 47.61 -1.58
C ARG A 569 17.38 47.40 -1.56
N ARG A 570 17.78 46.12 -1.51
CA ARG A 570 18.91 45.60 -2.28
C ARG A 570 18.37 44.59 -3.30
N SER A 571 18.68 44.86 -4.55
CA SER A 571 18.30 44.16 -5.77
C SER A 571 19.06 42.84 -5.92
N ALA A 572 18.35 41.74 -6.14
CA ALA A 572 18.83 40.56 -6.85
C ALA A 572 17.64 39.91 -7.56
N ASP A 573 17.71 39.96 -8.89
CA ASP A 573 17.06 39.23 -9.97
C ASP A 573 15.65 38.61 -9.83
N SER A 574 14.86 39.01 -10.81
CA SER A 574 13.49 38.62 -11.12
C SER A 574 13.40 37.21 -11.74
N SER A 575 12.72 36.29 -11.05
CA SER A 575 11.68 35.41 -11.64
C SER A 575 11.18 34.36 -10.63
N SER A 576 10.10 34.67 -9.92
CA SER A 576 9.01 33.75 -9.49
C SER A 576 8.30 34.37 -8.28
N SER A 577 7.21 35.09 -8.53
CA SER A 577 6.33 35.60 -7.49
C SER A 577 5.41 34.49 -6.98
N THR A 578 5.80 33.81 -5.90
CA THR A 578 4.87 33.03 -5.07
C THR A 578 5.39 32.89 -3.64
N SER A 579 5.68 34.01 -2.97
CA SER A 579 5.82 34.02 -1.51
C SER A 579 4.45 34.18 -0.85
N ILE A 580 3.63 33.13 -0.92
CA ILE A 580 2.57 32.98 0.09
C ILE A 580 3.29 32.51 1.36
N SER A 581 3.08 33.20 2.49
CA SER A 581 3.58 32.74 3.78
C SER A 581 3.03 31.32 4.03
N GLN A 582 3.89 30.31 3.93
CA GLN A 582 3.57 28.89 4.16
C GLN A 582 3.16 28.58 5.63
N ALA A 583 2.96 29.60 6.46
CA ALA A 583 2.69 29.52 7.90
C ALA A 583 1.19 29.61 8.27
N ASP A 584 0.30 29.95 7.32
CA ASP A 584 -1.10 30.32 7.64
C ASP A 584 -2.18 29.45 6.98
N GLU A 585 -1.89 28.17 6.65
CA GLU A 585 -2.97 27.29 6.17
C GLU A 585 -3.91 26.88 7.33
N LYS A 586 -5.22 27.11 7.15
CA LYS A 586 -6.27 26.70 8.10
C LYS A 586 -6.45 25.19 8.06
N SER A 587 -6.54 24.56 9.23
CA SER A 587 -6.89 23.15 9.34
C SER A 587 -8.39 22.92 9.16
N TRP A 588 -8.80 21.68 8.92
CA TRP A 588 -10.20 21.29 8.82
C TRP A 588 -11.00 21.59 10.10
N SER A 589 -10.41 21.34 11.26
CA SER A 589 -11.04 21.68 12.54
C SER A 589 -11.09 23.19 12.78
N ASP A 590 -10.08 23.96 12.34
CA ASP A 590 -10.11 25.43 12.38
C ASP A 590 -11.34 25.94 11.60
N TRP A 591 -11.59 25.36 10.43
CA TRP A 591 -12.71 25.74 9.59
C TRP A 591 -14.07 25.42 10.24
N ILE A 592 -14.25 24.23 10.83
CA ILE A 592 -15.48 23.91 11.59
C ILE A 592 -15.67 24.89 12.76
N ILE A 593 -14.59 25.23 13.46
CA ILE A 593 -14.63 26.21 14.56
C ILE A 593 -15.06 27.60 14.05
N GLU A 594 -14.60 28.01 12.87
CA GLU A 594 -15.07 29.25 12.22
C GLU A 594 -16.55 29.20 11.87
N VAL A 595 -17.07 28.07 11.39
CA VAL A 595 -18.51 27.88 11.17
C VAL A 595 -19.28 28.04 12.47
N LEU A 596 -18.82 27.41 13.56
CA LEU A 596 -19.45 27.56 14.87
C LEU A 596 -19.43 29.02 15.34
N LYS A 597 -18.35 29.76 15.10
CA LYS A 597 -18.27 31.20 15.42
C LYS A 597 -19.24 32.02 14.58
N ALA A 598 -19.24 31.84 13.26
CA ALA A 598 -20.10 32.54 12.32
C ALA A 598 -21.61 32.31 12.61
N LYS A 599 -21.97 31.13 13.12
CA LYS A 599 -23.34 30.78 13.50
C LYS A 599 -23.70 31.07 14.95
N ASN A 600 -22.82 31.73 15.71
CA ASN A 600 -22.99 31.98 17.15
C ASN A 600 -23.19 30.70 18.00
N LEU A 601 -22.61 29.58 17.59
CA LEU A 601 -22.65 28.28 18.27
C LEU A 601 -21.33 27.92 18.95
N HIS A 602 -20.32 28.78 18.88
CA HIS A 602 -19.00 28.55 19.44
C HIS A 602 -18.98 28.77 20.97
N ASN A 603 -18.48 27.77 21.71
CA ASN A 603 -18.19 27.88 23.14
C ASN A 603 -16.72 27.53 23.40
N GLU A 604 -15.90 28.52 23.76
CA GLU A 604 -14.45 28.36 23.89
C GLU A 604 -14.06 27.30 24.93
N SER A 605 -14.74 27.25 26.08
CA SER A 605 -14.45 26.26 27.14
C SER A 605 -14.74 24.84 26.65
N LYS A 606 -15.84 24.65 25.93
CA LYS A 606 -16.21 23.35 25.33
C LYS A 606 -15.27 22.94 24.20
N ILE A 607 -14.88 23.87 23.32
CA ILE A 607 -13.89 23.62 22.27
C ILE A 607 -12.54 23.25 22.88
N LYS A 608 -12.11 23.92 23.95
CA LYS A 608 -10.91 23.53 24.71
C LYS A 608 -11.03 22.13 25.32
N LYS A 609 -12.18 21.77 25.88
CA LYS A 609 -12.43 20.39 26.37
C LYS A 609 -12.37 19.37 25.25
N TRP A 610 -12.95 19.67 24.09
CA TRP A 610 -12.83 18.85 22.89
C TRP A 610 -11.36 18.72 22.46
N ALA A 611 -10.64 19.82 22.30
CA ALA A 611 -9.24 19.84 21.88
C ALA A 611 -8.32 19.10 22.87
N ASN A 612 -8.58 19.21 24.18
CA ASN A 612 -7.81 18.51 25.21
C ASN A 612 -8.11 17.01 25.27
N ARG A 613 -9.32 16.58 24.89
CA ARG A 613 -9.68 15.15 24.81
C ARG A 613 -9.23 14.54 23.47
N PHE A 614 -9.25 15.32 22.39
CA PHE A 614 -9.14 14.83 21.01
C PHE A 614 -7.94 15.36 20.22
N GLY A 615 -7.64 16.65 20.30
CA GLY A 615 -6.61 17.31 19.47
C GLY A 615 -5.17 16.96 19.86
N LYS A 616 -4.85 17.06 21.16
CA LYS A 616 -3.57 16.58 21.74
C LYS A 616 -3.87 15.48 22.74
N VAL A 617 -3.54 14.24 22.39
CA VAL A 617 -3.79 13.06 23.23
C VAL A 617 -2.52 12.64 23.96
N LYS A 618 -2.67 11.97 25.10
CA LYS A 618 -1.54 11.33 25.78
C LYS A 618 -0.91 10.33 24.82
N ASP A 619 0.42 10.27 24.76
CA ASP A 619 1.09 9.26 23.94
C ASP A 619 0.69 7.86 24.39
N ALA A 620 -0.21 7.23 23.62
CA ALA A 620 -0.74 5.94 23.98
C ALA A 620 0.37 4.87 23.89
N LYS A 621 1.38 5.01 23.03
CA LYS A 621 2.52 4.08 22.99
C LYS A 621 3.44 4.24 24.20
N ASN A 622 3.58 5.46 24.72
CA ASN A 622 4.40 5.76 25.89
C ASN A 622 3.54 6.35 27.02
N PRO A 623 2.74 5.52 27.72
CA PRO A 623 1.78 6.00 28.73
C PRO A 623 2.44 6.66 29.95
N ASN A 624 3.76 6.59 30.11
CA ASN A 624 4.50 7.33 31.15
C ASN A 624 5.08 8.66 30.65
N SER A 625 4.94 8.96 29.36
CA SER A 625 5.36 10.23 28.76
C SER A 625 4.42 11.35 29.17
N ASN A 626 5.01 12.49 29.55
CA ASN A 626 4.28 13.74 29.77
C ASN A 626 4.01 14.50 28.46
N LYS A 627 4.58 14.03 27.33
CA LYS A 627 4.39 14.64 26.02
C LYS A 627 3.03 14.23 25.44
N LYS A 628 2.25 15.21 24.99
CA LYS A 628 1.04 14.96 24.18
C LYS A 628 1.43 14.84 22.71
N VAL A 629 0.77 13.96 21.98
CA VAL A 629 1.02 13.68 20.56
C VAL A 629 -0.24 13.91 19.71
N SER A 630 -0.07 13.89 18.39
CA SER A 630 -1.19 13.97 17.45
C SER A 630 -2.15 12.79 17.62
N VAL A 631 -3.44 13.05 17.38
CA VAL A 631 -4.46 11.99 17.32
C VAL A 631 -4.20 10.98 16.19
N TYR A 632 -3.41 11.35 15.19
CA TYR A 632 -2.99 10.44 14.11
C TYR A 632 -1.89 9.49 14.50
N ASN A 633 -1.23 9.72 15.65
CA ASN A 633 -0.31 8.74 16.19
C ASN A 633 -1.05 7.44 16.44
N GLU A 634 -0.37 6.36 16.09
CA GLU A 634 -0.87 5.00 16.23
C GLU A 634 -1.35 4.71 17.66
N GLY A 635 -2.50 4.07 17.73
CA GLY A 635 -3.09 3.62 18.98
C GLY A 635 -3.99 4.61 19.71
N ASN A 636 -4.21 5.79 19.14
CA ASN A 636 -5.21 6.75 19.58
C ASN A 636 -6.51 6.56 18.80
N ASP A 637 -7.65 6.43 19.49
CA ASP A 637 -8.94 6.34 18.81
C ASP A 637 -9.47 7.73 18.46
N ALA A 638 -9.26 8.12 17.21
CA ALA A 638 -9.67 9.42 16.68
C ALA A 638 -11.14 9.49 16.23
N TYR A 639 -11.99 8.48 16.46
CA TYR A 639 -13.36 8.51 15.91
C TYR A 639 -14.46 8.46 16.94
N LEU A 640 -14.34 7.62 17.98
CA LEU A 640 -15.31 7.62 19.06
C LEU A 640 -15.20 8.95 19.82
N GLU A 641 -16.31 9.68 19.96
CA GLU A 641 -16.39 11.01 20.61
C GLU A 641 -15.74 12.19 19.86
N ASN A 642 -15.43 12.02 18.57
CA ASN A 642 -14.99 13.13 17.72
C ASN A 642 -16.17 14.05 17.33
N ASP A 643 -16.53 14.95 18.23
CA ASP A 643 -17.72 15.79 18.10
C ASP A 643 -17.70 16.70 16.86
N LEU A 644 -16.54 17.26 16.47
CA LEU A 644 -16.46 18.10 15.26
C LEU A 644 -16.70 17.28 13.99
N LEU A 645 -16.18 16.06 13.92
CA LEU A 645 -16.46 15.14 12.81
C LEU A 645 -17.95 14.77 12.76
N ALA A 646 -18.56 14.41 13.89
CA ALA A 646 -19.98 14.08 13.97
C ALA A 646 -20.87 15.26 13.56
N PHE A 647 -20.48 16.49 13.91
CA PHE A 647 -21.20 17.70 13.55
C PHE A 647 -21.35 17.89 12.03
N THR A 648 -20.49 17.26 11.23
CA THR A 648 -20.58 17.33 9.76
C THR A 648 -21.81 16.65 9.19
N ALA A 649 -22.47 15.77 9.95
CA ALA A 649 -23.71 15.13 9.53
C ALA A 649 -24.86 16.14 9.33
N PHE A 650 -24.80 17.30 10.00
CA PHE A 650 -25.84 18.33 9.99
C PHE A 650 -25.63 19.42 8.93
N LEU A 651 -24.49 19.46 8.24
CA LEU A 651 -24.20 20.47 7.22
C LEU A 651 -25.01 20.17 5.94
N LYS A 652 -25.67 21.17 5.36
CA LYS A 652 -26.47 21.04 4.13
C LYS A 652 -25.59 21.19 2.91
N GLU A 653 -25.56 20.14 2.09
CA GLU A 653 -24.68 19.97 0.94
C GLU A 653 -23.21 20.12 1.35
N ASP A 654 -22.34 19.21 0.94
CA ASP A 654 -20.93 19.33 1.35
C ASP A 654 -20.23 20.60 0.85
N GLN A 655 -20.92 21.43 0.05
CA GLN A 655 -20.52 22.69 -0.57
C GLN A 655 -19.01 22.75 -0.72
N LEU A 656 -18.54 21.78 -1.49
CA LEU A 656 -17.66 22.07 -2.59
C LEU A 656 -18.21 23.30 -3.35
N GLN A 657 -18.03 24.52 -2.81
CA GLN A 657 -18.58 25.72 -3.41
C GLN A 657 -17.90 25.92 -4.76
N GLN A 658 -18.63 26.50 -5.71
CA GLN A 658 -18.00 26.94 -6.94
C GLN A 658 -16.92 27.97 -6.61
N VAL A 659 -15.67 27.61 -6.85
CA VAL A 659 -14.61 28.60 -7.00
C VAL A 659 -14.57 28.92 -8.48
N ASN A 660 -15.00 30.13 -8.86
CA ASN A 660 -14.98 30.62 -10.24
C ASN A 660 -15.72 29.72 -11.26
N GLY A 661 -16.91 29.23 -10.93
CA GLY A 661 -17.74 28.42 -11.84
C GLY A 661 -17.30 26.97 -12.03
N LYS A 662 -16.28 26.49 -11.30
CA LYS A 662 -15.85 25.08 -11.30
C LYS A 662 -16.51 24.35 -10.14
N ASN A 663 -17.32 23.33 -10.45
CA ASN A 663 -17.94 22.48 -9.45
C ASN A 663 -16.85 21.72 -8.67
N GLY A 664 -17.03 21.58 -7.36
CA GLY A 664 -16.50 20.40 -6.70
C GLY A 664 -15.22 20.53 -5.87
N SER A 665 -14.76 21.68 -5.35
CA SER A 665 -13.60 21.69 -4.41
C SER A 665 -13.92 21.92 -2.94
N PHE A 666 -13.39 21.07 -2.05
CA PHE A 666 -13.47 21.28 -0.59
C PHE A 666 -12.47 22.38 -0.25
N ASP A 667 -12.95 23.62 -0.25
CA ASP A 667 -12.12 24.78 0.04
C ASP A 667 -12.29 25.22 1.50
N LEU A 668 -11.24 25.03 2.30
CA LEU A 668 -11.15 25.52 3.69
C LEU A 668 -11.12 27.05 3.77
N LYS A 669 -10.99 27.76 2.65
CA LYS A 669 -11.06 29.23 2.55
C LYS A 669 -12.47 29.75 2.30
N ARG A 670 -13.49 28.87 2.21
CA ARG A 670 -14.88 29.28 2.01
C ARG A 670 -15.39 30.13 3.18
N ASP A 671 -16.30 31.05 2.85
CA ASP A 671 -16.93 31.93 3.83
C ASP A 671 -17.84 31.14 4.78
N ALA A 672 -17.40 31.01 6.04
CA ALA A 672 -18.10 30.29 7.09
C ALA A 672 -19.52 30.83 7.35
N ASN A 673 -19.79 32.11 7.04
CA ASN A 673 -21.12 32.71 7.22
C ASN A 673 -22.17 32.11 6.29
N LYS A 674 -21.75 31.63 5.11
CA LYS A 674 -22.62 31.07 4.06
C LYS A 674 -22.97 29.60 4.26
N VAL A 675 -22.42 28.94 5.28
CA VAL A 675 -22.72 27.53 5.55
C VAL A 675 -24.17 27.37 5.99
N GLU A 676 -24.90 26.41 5.44
CA GLU A 676 -26.27 26.09 5.84
C GLU A 676 -26.33 24.76 6.59
N PHE A 677 -27.30 24.59 7.49
CA PHE A 677 -27.58 23.31 8.13
C PHE A 677 -28.80 22.63 7.49
N LYS A 678 -28.77 21.30 7.40
CA LYS A 678 -29.90 20.49 6.91
C LYS A 678 -31.12 20.66 7.82
N ASN A 679 -30.84 20.71 9.11
CA ASN A 679 -31.80 21.03 10.16
C ASN A 679 -31.12 21.93 11.21
N GLU A 680 -31.51 23.21 11.23
CA GLU A 680 -30.99 24.22 12.14
C GLU A 680 -31.17 23.85 13.61
N THR A 681 -32.31 23.26 13.99
CA THR A 681 -32.60 22.89 15.37
C THR A 681 -31.68 21.76 15.84
N LEU A 682 -31.55 20.70 15.05
CA LEU A 682 -30.70 19.56 15.39
C LEU A 682 -29.22 19.96 15.43
N ALA A 683 -28.77 20.78 14.49
CA ALA A 683 -27.41 21.30 14.45
C ALA A 683 -27.09 22.10 15.74
N LYS A 684 -27.98 23.02 16.14
CA LYS A 684 -27.80 23.82 17.37
C LYS A 684 -27.72 22.94 18.62
N GLN A 685 -28.64 21.98 18.74
CA GLN A 685 -28.65 21.04 19.87
C GLN A 685 -27.38 20.19 19.92
N PHE A 686 -26.86 19.75 18.77
CA PHE A 686 -25.61 19.00 18.73
C PHE A 686 -24.40 19.89 19.06
N ALA A 687 -24.37 21.11 18.54
CA ALA A 687 -23.31 22.07 18.81
C ALA A 687 -23.16 22.38 20.31
N GLU A 688 -24.28 22.44 21.04
CA GLU A 688 -24.28 22.57 22.49
C GLU A 688 -23.64 21.38 23.23
N LEU A 689 -23.61 20.20 22.63
CA LEU A 689 -23.02 18.99 23.21
C LEU A 689 -21.56 18.78 22.81
N ILE A 690 -21.00 19.60 21.91
CA ILE A 690 -19.57 19.54 21.57
C ILE A 690 -18.75 19.74 22.84
N GLY A 691 -17.77 18.87 23.09
CA GLY A 691 -16.91 18.93 24.28
C GLY A 691 -17.61 18.57 25.60
N VAL A 692 -18.85 18.09 25.55
CA VAL A 692 -19.61 17.59 26.71
C VAL A 692 -19.57 16.07 26.70
N TYR A 693 -18.91 15.49 27.69
CA TYR A 693 -18.69 14.05 27.79
C TYR A 693 -19.20 13.52 29.13
N ASP A 694 -19.56 12.24 29.13
CA ASP A 694 -19.98 11.52 30.33
C ASP A 694 -18.84 11.39 31.35
N THR A 695 -19.20 11.45 32.62
CA THR A 695 -18.27 11.43 33.76
C THR A 695 -18.36 10.10 34.50
N GLY A 696 -17.25 9.65 35.11
CA GLY A 696 -17.21 8.42 35.89
C GLY A 696 -17.15 7.13 35.06
N ILE A 697 -17.01 7.24 33.74
CA ILE A 697 -16.76 6.09 32.87
C ILE A 697 -15.35 5.56 33.11
N ASP A 698 -15.26 4.27 33.44
CA ASP A 698 -14.00 3.54 33.45
C ASP A 698 -13.71 2.99 32.05
N SER A 699 -12.69 3.56 31.40
CA SER A 699 -12.26 3.15 30.05
C SER A 699 -11.84 1.67 29.96
N LYS A 700 -11.51 1.02 31.09
CA LYS A 700 -11.09 -0.40 31.13
C LYS A 700 -12.25 -1.38 31.10
N LYS A 701 -13.47 -0.92 31.38
CA LYS A 701 -14.67 -1.77 31.39
C LYS A 701 -15.42 -1.65 30.08
N ASP A 702 -16.06 -2.74 29.67
CA ASP A 702 -16.97 -2.75 28.53
C ASP A 702 -18.00 -1.62 28.70
N ILE A 703 -18.13 -0.79 27.66
CA ILE A 703 -19.05 0.34 27.63
C ILE A 703 -20.49 -0.10 27.90
N LYS A 704 -20.87 -1.31 27.46
CA LYS A 704 -22.19 -1.90 27.69
C LYS A 704 -22.48 -2.13 29.18
N LYS A 705 -21.45 -2.46 29.97
CA LYS A 705 -21.57 -2.67 31.44
C LYS A 705 -21.70 -1.37 32.23
N GLN A 706 -21.52 -0.24 31.57
CA GLN A 706 -21.59 1.10 32.17
C GLN A 706 -22.68 1.95 31.52
N ASP A 707 -23.69 1.29 30.93
CA ASP A 707 -24.74 1.92 30.13
C ASP A 707 -25.41 3.09 30.84
N SER A 708 -25.73 2.95 32.13
CA SER A 708 -26.39 3.99 32.93
C SER A 708 -25.61 5.31 33.01
N LEU A 709 -24.30 5.30 32.72
CA LEU A 709 -23.44 6.49 32.73
C LEU A 709 -23.41 7.22 31.38
N LEU A 710 -23.89 6.62 30.28
CA LEU A 710 -23.69 7.09 28.90
C LEU A 710 -24.70 8.16 28.45
N THR A 711 -25.18 8.98 29.38
CA THR A 711 -26.33 9.87 29.13
C THR A 711 -26.07 10.88 28.01
N ASN A 712 -24.89 11.51 27.98
CA ASN A 712 -24.52 12.48 26.96
C ASN A 712 -24.19 11.81 25.63
N LEU A 713 -23.56 10.63 25.65
CA LEU A 713 -23.33 9.85 24.44
C LEU A 713 -24.64 9.48 23.75
N TYR A 714 -25.65 8.98 24.50
CA TYR A 714 -26.97 8.69 23.94
C TYR A 714 -27.67 9.94 23.40
N LYS A 715 -27.54 11.12 24.05
CA LYS A 715 -28.07 12.39 23.51
C LYS A 715 -27.47 12.71 22.15
N LYS A 716 -26.14 12.63 22.02
CA LYS A 716 -25.42 12.86 20.75
C LYS A 716 -25.85 11.86 19.67
N ILE A 717 -25.89 10.57 20.00
CA ILE A 717 -26.33 9.52 19.07
C ILE A 717 -27.78 9.73 18.65
N ASN A 718 -28.68 10.12 19.56
CA ASN A 718 -30.09 10.38 19.22
C ASN A 718 -30.26 11.53 18.22
N LEU A 719 -29.48 12.61 18.34
CA LEU A 719 -29.49 13.71 17.38
C LEU A 719 -28.99 13.26 16.00
N LEU A 720 -27.94 12.44 15.95
CA LEU A 720 -27.47 11.85 14.69
C LEU A 720 -28.53 10.92 14.08
N LYS A 721 -29.19 10.08 14.88
CA LYS A 721 -30.28 9.21 14.44
C LYS A 721 -31.44 10.01 13.83
N GLN A 722 -31.80 11.14 14.45
CA GLN A 722 -32.83 12.04 13.92
C GLN A 722 -32.42 12.64 12.59
N GLN A 723 -31.19 13.15 12.47
CA GLN A 723 -30.68 13.68 11.20
C GLN A 723 -30.63 12.60 10.10
N VAL A 724 -30.21 11.38 10.43
CA VAL A 724 -30.19 10.27 9.47
C VAL A 724 -31.60 9.88 9.04
N LYS A 725 -32.58 9.81 9.96
CA LYS A 725 -33.98 9.56 9.61
C LYS A 725 -34.54 10.65 8.68
N GLU A 726 -34.23 11.93 8.95
CA GLU A 726 -34.63 13.04 8.07
C GLU A 726 -33.99 12.95 6.69
N ASP A 727 -32.70 12.63 6.59
CA ASP A 727 -32.02 12.48 5.29
C ASP A 727 -32.56 11.26 4.52
N LEU A 728 -32.84 10.15 5.22
CA LEU A 728 -33.47 8.98 4.63
C LEU A 728 -34.82 9.32 4.01
N GLU A 729 -35.65 10.11 4.70
CA GLU A 729 -36.97 10.51 4.19
C GLU A 729 -36.87 11.55 3.08
N LYS A 730 -36.16 12.66 3.33
CA LYS A 730 -36.16 13.85 2.46
C LYS A 730 -35.24 13.71 1.24
N ILE A 731 -34.14 12.98 1.37
CA ILE A 731 -33.11 12.84 0.33
C ILE A 731 -33.22 11.46 -0.34
N ALA A 732 -33.32 10.38 0.43
CA ALA A 732 -33.33 9.01 -0.12
C ALA A 732 -34.73 8.43 -0.38
N GLY A 733 -35.80 9.13 -0.03
CA GLY A 733 -37.20 8.72 -0.24
C GLY A 733 -37.64 7.51 0.59
N ILE A 734 -36.95 7.21 1.68
CA ILE A 734 -37.21 6.07 2.57
C ILE A 734 -38.05 6.57 3.75
N LYS A 735 -39.34 6.20 3.76
CA LYS A 735 -40.32 6.67 4.77
C LYS A 735 -40.70 5.63 5.81
N ASP A 736 -40.46 4.34 5.53
CA ASP A 736 -40.78 3.26 6.45
C ASP A 736 -39.60 2.97 7.36
N PHE A 737 -39.73 3.41 8.62
CA PHE A 737 -38.75 3.18 9.68
C PHE A 737 -39.17 2.10 10.68
N LYS A 738 -40.23 1.33 10.39
CA LYS A 738 -40.69 0.25 11.28
C LYS A 738 -39.65 -0.84 11.47
N LYS A 739 -38.78 -1.03 10.48
CA LYS A 739 -37.62 -1.94 10.55
C LYS A 739 -36.35 -1.14 10.25
N PRO A 740 -35.27 -1.33 11.04
CA PRO A 740 -33.98 -0.72 10.73
C PRO A 740 -33.41 -1.30 9.43
N ILE A 741 -32.67 -0.50 8.67
CA ILE A 741 -31.89 -0.97 7.53
C ILE A 741 -30.74 -1.84 8.05
N THR A 742 -30.59 -3.05 7.54
CA THR A 742 -29.48 -3.93 7.92
C THR A 742 -28.30 -3.73 6.98
N ILE A 743 -27.11 -3.46 7.50
CA ILE A 743 -25.87 -3.35 6.71
C ILE A 743 -25.07 -4.64 6.91
N PRO A 744 -24.97 -5.53 5.89
CA PRO A 744 -24.26 -6.79 6.03
C PRO A 744 -22.75 -6.57 5.87
N PHE A 745 -22.00 -6.94 6.91
CA PHE A 745 -20.55 -7.04 6.90
C PHE A 745 -20.12 -8.43 6.46
N LEU A 746 -19.32 -8.53 5.41
CA LEU A 746 -18.83 -9.82 4.91
C LEU A 746 -17.60 -10.28 5.68
N LEU A 747 -17.77 -11.30 6.52
CA LEU A 747 -16.69 -11.87 7.32
C LEU A 747 -15.80 -12.79 6.48
N ASN A 748 -14.49 -12.59 6.54
CA ASN A 748 -13.54 -13.56 5.99
C ASN A 748 -13.53 -14.84 6.87
N PRO A 749 -13.88 -16.03 6.32
CA PRO A 749 -13.98 -17.26 7.09
C PRO A 749 -12.64 -17.84 7.53
N THR A 750 -11.50 -17.39 6.97
CA THR A 750 -10.16 -17.94 7.28
C THR A 750 -9.53 -17.38 8.56
N GLY A 751 -10.19 -16.44 9.25
CA GLY A 751 -9.71 -15.89 10.51
C GLY A 751 -9.80 -16.87 11.68
N ALA A 752 -8.97 -16.66 12.71
CA ALA A 752 -9.05 -17.38 13.98
C ALA A 752 -10.42 -17.16 14.66
N ASP A 753 -10.87 -18.09 15.50
CA ASP A 753 -12.21 -17.96 16.13
C ASP A 753 -12.31 -16.74 17.05
N ASP A 754 -11.23 -16.40 17.76
CA ASP A 754 -11.15 -15.17 18.55
C ASP A 754 -11.33 -13.90 17.70
N PHE A 755 -10.86 -13.89 16.45
CA PHE A 755 -11.09 -12.77 15.52
C PHE A 755 -12.57 -12.61 15.21
N LYS A 756 -13.27 -13.72 14.96
CA LYS A 756 -14.71 -13.73 14.67
C LYS A 756 -15.51 -13.24 15.89
N ILE A 757 -15.09 -13.61 17.10
CA ILE A 757 -15.69 -13.12 18.36
C ILE A 757 -15.49 -11.60 18.51
N LYS A 758 -14.29 -11.08 18.26
CA LYS A 758 -14.00 -9.63 18.34
C LYS A 758 -14.79 -8.84 17.29
N ILE A 759 -14.98 -9.38 16.09
CA ILE A 759 -15.89 -8.81 15.07
C ILE A 759 -17.34 -8.76 15.58
N ALA A 760 -17.84 -9.84 16.17
CA ALA A 760 -19.18 -9.88 16.76
C ALA A 760 -19.34 -8.82 17.86
N GLN A 761 -18.38 -8.73 18.78
CA GLN A 761 -18.37 -7.70 19.83
C GLN A 761 -18.31 -6.28 19.27
N PHE A 762 -17.55 -6.05 18.20
CA PHE A 762 -17.42 -4.75 17.55
C PHE A 762 -18.76 -4.26 16.97
N PHE A 763 -19.42 -5.05 16.13
CA PHE A 763 -20.72 -4.68 15.57
C PHE A 763 -21.85 -4.74 16.60
N GLY A 764 -21.80 -5.69 17.54
CA GLY A 764 -22.72 -5.78 18.66
C GLY A 764 -22.68 -4.53 19.54
N SER A 765 -21.48 -3.98 19.80
CA SER A 765 -21.34 -2.71 20.53
C SER A 765 -22.01 -1.54 19.82
N PHE A 766 -21.91 -1.46 18.48
CA PHE A 766 -22.62 -0.43 17.71
C PHE A 766 -24.14 -0.60 17.86
N ASN A 767 -24.64 -1.80 17.57
CA ASN A 767 -26.06 -2.12 17.60
C ASN A 767 -26.67 -1.87 18.99
N TYR A 768 -25.91 -2.16 20.05
CA TYR A 768 -26.29 -1.85 21.42
C TYR A 768 -26.42 -0.34 21.66
N LEU A 769 -25.45 0.47 21.26
CA LEU A 769 -25.45 1.92 21.54
C LEU A 769 -26.52 2.70 20.76
N VAL A 770 -27.08 2.12 19.70
CA VAL A 770 -28.14 2.77 18.90
C VAL A 770 -29.56 2.42 19.35
N ARG A 771 -29.70 1.57 20.37
CA ARG A 771 -31.00 1.24 20.99
C ARG A 771 -31.58 2.42 21.77
N LYS A 772 -32.80 2.25 22.28
CA LYS A 772 -33.40 3.22 23.20
C LYS A 772 -32.70 3.16 24.56
N PHE A 773 -32.23 4.30 25.05
CA PHE A 773 -31.51 4.36 26.34
C PHE A 773 -32.30 3.70 27.48
N GLY A 774 -31.63 2.81 28.22
CA GLY A 774 -32.24 2.03 29.31
C GLY A 774 -33.28 0.97 28.89
N LYS A 775 -33.44 0.68 27.58
CA LYS A 775 -34.34 -0.36 27.06
C LYS A 775 -33.67 -1.23 25.99
N ASP A 776 -34.23 -2.41 25.75
CA ASP A 776 -33.74 -3.34 24.70
C ASP A 776 -34.32 -3.03 23.30
N ASP A 777 -35.26 -2.08 23.22
CA ASP A 777 -35.93 -1.71 21.96
C ASP A 777 -34.95 -1.05 20.97
N ILE A 778 -34.94 -1.55 19.74
CA ILE A 778 -34.21 -0.91 18.64
C ILE A 778 -34.90 0.42 18.30
N ASP A 779 -34.17 1.53 18.38
CA ASP A 779 -34.59 2.86 17.93
C ASP A 779 -33.53 3.47 17.01
N SER A 780 -33.09 2.70 16.03
CA SER A 780 -32.04 3.09 15.07
C SER A 780 -32.56 3.06 13.63
N PRO A 781 -32.15 4.00 12.76
CA PRO A 781 -32.43 3.88 11.33
C PRO A 781 -31.71 2.68 10.69
N PHE A 782 -30.62 2.19 11.28
CA PHE A 782 -29.87 1.05 10.76
C PHE A 782 -29.12 0.26 11.84
N VAL A 783 -28.78 -0.99 11.52
CA VAL A 783 -28.00 -1.93 12.34
C VAL A 783 -27.02 -2.70 11.44
N PHE A 784 -25.98 -3.28 12.02
CA PHE A 784 -25.06 -4.17 11.30
C PHE A 784 -25.43 -5.65 11.49
N ASP A 785 -25.26 -6.42 10.42
CA ASP A 785 -25.31 -7.89 10.40
C ASP A 785 -23.95 -8.43 9.99
N ILE A 786 -23.59 -9.61 10.47
CA ILE A 786 -22.38 -10.31 10.08
C ILE A 786 -22.78 -11.45 9.15
N ASP A 787 -22.40 -11.32 7.88
CA ASP A 787 -22.56 -12.39 6.90
C ASP A 787 -21.36 -13.34 6.95
N LYS A 788 -21.63 -14.64 7.01
CA LYS A 788 -20.66 -15.70 7.29
C LYS A 788 -20.62 -16.69 6.12
N PRO A 789 -19.78 -16.47 5.10
CA PRO A 789 -19.60 -17.43 4.01
C PRO A 789 -19.11 -18.78 4.53
N ILE A 790 -19.49 -19.85 3.84
CA ILE A 790 -19.15 -21.24 4.23
C ILE A 790 -17.63 -21.46 4.19
N ASP A 791 -16.96 -20.93 3.18
CA ASP A 791 -15.53 -21.07 2.96
C ASP A 791 -14.95 -19.85 2.20
N PHE A 792 -13.63 -19.85 2.03
CA PHE A 792 -12.93 -18.75 1.37
C PHE A 792 -13.31 -18.62 -0.12
N SER A 793 -13.65 -19.72 -0.79
CA SER A 793 -14.09 -19.69 -2.20
C SER A 793 -15.42 -18.94 -2.35
N ASN A 794 -16.39 -19.22 -1.46
CA ASN A 794 -17.65 -18.52 -1.39
C ASN A 794 -17.45 -17.06 -0.99
N TYR A 795 -16.57 -16.76 -0.03
CA TYR A 795 -16.20 -15.37 0.30
C TYR A 795 -15.70 -14.60 -0.93
N LEU A 796 -14.77 -15.16 -1.70
CA LEU A 796 -14.27 -14.52 -2.93
C LEU A 796 -15.36 -14.36 -4.00
N LYS A 797 -16.27 -15.34 -4.12
CA LYS A 797 -17.43 -15.26 -5.01
C LYS A 797 -18.37 -14.13 -4.60
N ASP A 798 -18.66 -14.00 -3.31
CA ASP A 798 -19.56 -12.99 -2.78
C ASP A 798 -18.96 -11.58 -2.85
N ILE A 799 -17.64 -11.42 -2.62
CA ILE A 799 -16.94 -10.16 -2.90
C ILE A 799 -17.07 -9.79 -4.38
N ARG A 800 -16.71 -10.68 -5.31
CA ARG A 800 -16.79 -10.37 -6.75
C ARG A 800 -18.21 -10.07 -7.23
N ALA A 801 -19.20 -10.71 -6.62
CA ALA A 801 -20.62 -10.47 -6.90
C ALA A 801 -21.17 -9.18 -6.26
N GLY A 802 -20.42 -8.52 -5.35
CA GLY A 802 -20.91 -7.35 -4.62
C GLY A 802 -21.97 -7.69 -3.56
N LYS A 803 -21.93 -8.88 -2.96
CA LYS A 803 -22.89 -9.38 -1.96
C LYS A 803 -22.51 -8.98 -0.54
N TYR A 804 -22.34 -7.69 -0.30
CA TYR A 804 -22.04 -7.13 1.02
C TYR A 804 -22.32 -5.63 1.00
N GLY A 805 -22.66 -5.06 2.15
CA GLY A 805 -22.79 -3.60 2.33
C GLY A 805 -21.52 -2.99 2.91
N LEU A 806 -20.75 -3.78 3.68
CA LEU A 806 -19.46 -3.39 4.23
C LEU A 806 -18.48 -4.58 4.14
N ALA A 807 -17.23 -4.31 3.78
CA ALA A 807 -16.16 -5.32 3.78
C ALA A 807 -14.85 -4.73 4.32
N ALA A 808 -14.00 -5.58 4.88
CA ALA A 808 -12.64 -5.21 5.27
C ALA A 808 -11.67 -5.41 4.09
N PHE A 809 -10.76 -4.48 3.90
CA PHE A 809 -9.69 -4.56 2.91
C PHE A 809 -8.42 -3.90 3.44
N GLY A 810 -7.26 -4.30 2.93
CA GLY A 810 -5.98 -3.78 3.39
C GLY A 810 -4.99 -3.66 2.26
N TRP A 811 -4.22 -2.56 2.25
CA TRP A 811 -3.21 -2.27 1.23
C TRP A 811 -1.83 -2.13 1.85
N ALA A 812 -0.82 -2.64 1.15
CA ALA A 812 0.60 -2.47 1.47
C ALA A 812 1.27 -1.69 0.33
N PRO A 813 2.42 -1.03 0.57
CA PRO A 813 2.94 -0.09 -0.40
C PRO A 813 3.82 -0.71 -1.48
N ASP A 814 3.51 -0.39 -2.73
CA ASP A 814 4.36 -0.74 -3.88
C ASP A 814 5.55 0.23 -4.00
N TYR A 815 5.32 1.52 -3.74
CA TYR A 815 6.30 2.61 -3.82
C TYR A 815 6.12 3.66 -2.70
N ASP A 816 7.13 4.50 -2.47
CA ASP A 816 7.27 5.41 -1.33
C ASP A 816 6.59 6.79 -1.50
N ASP A 817 5.36 6.81 -2.04
CA ASP A 817 4.55 8.04 -2.19
C ASP A 817 3.08 7.78 -1.75
N PRO A 818 2.37 8.76 -1.13
CA PRO A 818 1.01 8.52 -0.64
C PRO A 818 0.02 8.14 -1.75
N THR A 819 0.29 8.52 -3.00
CA THR A 819 -0.57 8.09 -4.14
C THR A 819 -0.63 6.58 -4.28
N ASN A 820 0.34 5.83 -3.78
CA ASN A 820 0.27 4.37 -3.76
C ASN A 820 -0.98 3.85 -3.03
N TYR A 821 -1.40 4.50 -1.94
CA TYR A 821 -2.61 4.15 -1.21
C TYR A 821 -3.82 4.82 -1.85
N LEU A 822 -3.73 6.12 -2.11
CA LEU A 822 -4.88 6.93 -2.54
C LEU A 822 -5.37 6.57 -3.94
N ALA A 823 -4.47 6.17 -4.85
CA ALA A 823 -4.84 5.73 -6.20
C ALA A 823 -5.67 4.44 -6.19
N THR A 824 -5.62 3.64 -5.11
CA THR A 824 -6.50 2.46 -4.98
C THR A 824 -7.97 2.84 -4.81
N LEU A 825 -8.27 4.04 -4.28
CA LEU A 825 -9.59 4.49 -3.88
C LEU A 825 -10.32 5.33 -4.94
N LYS A 826 -9.60 5.84 -5.94
CA LYS A 826 -10.19 6.69 -7.00
C LYS A 826 -11.11 5.89 -7.92
N TYR A 827 -11.94 6.59 -8.71
CA TYR A 827 -12.77 5.94 -9.73
C TYR A 827 -11.91 5.12 -10.70
N GLY A 828 -12.20 3.83 -10.85
CA GLY A 828 -11.41 2.91 -11.67
C GLY A 828 -10.07 2.48 -11.07
N GLY A 829 -9.80 2.80 -9.80
CA GLY A 829 -8.63 2.31 -9.05
C GLY A 829 -8.73 0.82 -8.72
N VAL A 830 -7.67 0.25 -8.14
CA VAL A 830 -7.57 -1.20 -7.88
C VAL A 830 -8.69 -1.74 -6.96
N TYR A 831 -9.23 -0.93 -6.04
CA TYR A 831 -10.37 -1.31 -5.19
C TYR A 831 -11.74 -1.08 -5.83
N GLU A 832 -11.82 -0.90 -7.15
CA GLU A 832 -13.08 -0.87 -7.89
C GLU A 832 -13.95 -2.10 -7.59
N HIS A 833 -13.34 -3.28 -7.44
CA HIS A 833 -14.06 -4.50 -7.08
C HIS A 833 -14.68 -4.48 -5.67
N ILE A 834 -14.23 -3.58 -4.79
CA ILE A 834 -14.75 -3.41 -3.43
C ILE A 834 -15.78 -2.27 -3.38
N GLN A 835 -15.49 -1.15 -4.03
CA GLN A 835 -16.28 0.08 -3.92
C GLN A 835 -17.33 0.23 -5.03
N SER A 836 -17.17 -0.49 -6.15
CA SER A 836 -18.11 -0.58 -7.27
C SER A 836 -18.43 0.76 -7.96
N TRP A 837 -17.47 1.70 -8.07
CA TRP A 837 -17.73 3.03 -8.63
C TRP A 837 -18.26 2.98 -10.07
N THR A 838 -17.71 2.14 -10.93
CA THR A 838 -18.12 1.96 -12.35
C THR A 838 -19.50 1.33 -12.52
N LYS A 839 -20.02 0.69 -11.46
CA LYS A 839 -21.40 0.18 -11.39
C LYS A 839 -22.38 1.24 -10.89
N VAL A 840 -21.89 2.28 -10.20
CA VAL A 840 -22.71 3.36 -9.64
C VAL A 840 -22.73 4.57 -10.58
N PHE A 841 -21.61 4.91 -11.21
CA PHE A 841 -21.44 6.11 -12.02
C PHE A 841 -20.84 5.80 -13.40
N ASP A 842 -21.36 6.46 -14.42
CA ASP A 842 -20.74 6.55 -15.74
C ASP A 842 -19.78 7.74 -15.78
N LYS A 843 -18.67 7.58 -16.51
CA LYS A 843 -17.62 8.59 -16.68
C LYS A 843 -17.75 9.25 -18.05
N SER A 844 -17.63 10.58 -18.09
CA SER A 844 -17.34 11.35 -19.30
C SER A 844 -16.18 12.30 -19.06
N ASN A 845 -15.64 12.89 -20.13
CA ASN A 845 -14.63 13.94 -20.01
C ASN A 845 -15.26 15.23 -19.47
N LEU A 846 -14.53 15.94 -18.62
CA LEU A 846 -14.88 17.28 -18.15
C LEU A 846 -13.81 18.24 -18.66
N GLU A 847 -14.18 19.16 -19.55
CA GLU A 847 -13.28 20.24 -19.93
C GLU A 847 -13.13 21.19 -18.73
N SER A 848 -11.94 21.19 -18.12
CA SER A 848 -11.63 22.10 -17.03
C SER A 848 -10.21 22.64 -17.18
N THR A 849 -9.99 23.81 -16.59
CA THR A 849 -8.68 24.44 -16.51
C THR A 849 -8.26 24.54 -15.04
N ASN A 850 -6.97 24.67 -14.73
CA ASN A 850 -6.53 25.06 -13.38
C ASN A 850 -6.61 26.59 -13.20
N THR A 851 -6.23 27.10 -12.03
CA THR A 851 -6.18 28.55 -11.73
C THR A 851 -5.20 29.32 -12.61
N ASN A 852 -4.27 28.62 -13.27
CA ASN A 852 -3.26 29.19 -14.15
C ASN A 852 -3.61 29.03 -15.64
N GLY A 853 -4.84 28.57 -15.95
CA GLY A 853 -5.32 28.41 -17.32
C GLY A 853 -4.88 27.13 -18.05
N GLN A 854 -4.14 26.22 -17.42
CA GLN A 854 -3.77 24.94 -18.02
C GLN A 854 -4.96 23.97 -18.03
N GLN A 855 -5.17 23.25 -19.13
CA GLN A 855 -6.20 22.21 -19.22
C GLN A 855 -5.91 21.07 -18.24
N ARG A 856 -6.96 20.61 -17.55
CA ARG A 856 -6.93 19.44 -16.66
C ARG A 856 -7.66 18.28 -17.33
N LYS A 857 -7.21 17.05 -17.07
CA LYS A 857 -7.85 15.81 -17.52
C LYS A 857 -8.93 15.34 -16.54
N ASP A 858 -9.83 16.25 -16.17
CA ASP A 858 -10.86 15.94 -15.19
C ASP A 858 -11.94 15.03 -15.77
N ILE A 859 -12.53 14.21 -14.92
CA ILE A 859 -13.70 13.40 -15.25
C ILE A 859 -14.96 14.07 -14.70
N LYS A 860 -16.06 13.87 -15.43
CA LYS A 860 -17.42 14.08 -14.94
C LYS A 860 -18.03 12.72 -14.66
N LEU A 861 -18.70 12.59 -13.53
CA LEU A 861 -19.47 11.42 -13.15
C LEU A 861 -20.96 11.74 -13.23
N ASP A 862 -21.71 10.85 -13.88
CA ASP A 862 -23.16 10.88 -13.94
C ASP A 862 -23.73 9.56 -13.35
N LEU A 863 -24.89 9.63 -12.70
CA LEU A 863 -25.46 8.45 -12.04
C LEU A 863 -25.88 7.39 -13.08
N LYS A 864 -25.30 6.19 -12.94
CA LYS A 864 -25.61 5.02 -13.77
C LYS A 864 -26.74 4.17 -13.20
N VAL A 865 -26.88 4.15 -11.87
CA VAL A 865 -27.90 3.35 -11.19
C VAL A 865 -29.28 3.71 -11.72
N ASN A 866 -30.03 2.69 -12.16
CA ASN A 866 -31.39 2.84 -12.64
C ASN A 866 -32.33 1.95 -11.81
N ASP A 867 -33.12 2.57 -10.94
CA ASP A 867 -34.19 1.95 -10.17
C ASP A 867 -35.53 2.54 -10.62
N THR A 868 -36.25 1.82 -11.49
CA THR A 868 -37.53 2.28 -12.04
C THR A 868 -38.65 2.32 -10.99
N SER A 869 -38.43 1.77 -9.80
CA SER A 869 -39.41 1.81 -8.70
C SER A 869 -39.33 3.08 -7.86
N VAL A 870 -38.33 3.93 -8.12
CA VAL A 870 -38.10 5.19 -7.40
C VAL A 870 -37.99 6.35 -8.37
N ASP A 871 -38.56 7.48 -7.95
CA ASP A 871 -38.48 8.73 -8.69
C ASP A 871 -37.01 9.09 -9.00
N LYS A 872 -36.76 9.51 -10.24
CA LYS A 872 -35.41 9.76 -10.74
C LYS A 872 -34.72 10.91 -9.98
N ASP A 873 -35.47 11.93 -9.55
CA ASP A 873 -34.91 13.05 -8.80
C ASP A 873 -34.56 12.63 -7.37
N VAL A 874 -35.37 11.80 -6.74
CA VAL A 874 -35.04 11.17 -5.44
C VAL A 874 -33.78 10.32 -5.56
N LEU A 875 -33.69 9.50 -6.62
CA LEU A 875 -32.52 8.67 -6.86
C LEU A 875 -31.26 9.51 -7.07
N ASN A 876 -31.32 10.55 -7.91
CA ASN A 876 -30.21 11.48 -8.12
C ASN A 876 -29.78 12.17 -6.82
N LYS A 877 -30.75 12.71 -6.05
CA LYS A 877 -30.48 13.36 -4.76
C LYS A 877 -29.78 12.43 -3.76
N ALA A 878 -30.19 11.16 -3.70
CA ALA A 878 -29.59 10.19 -2.78
C ALA A 878 -28.10 9.94 -3.03
N TYR A 879 -27.64 10.02 -4.29
CA TYR A 879 -26.24 9.77 -4.67
C TYR A 879 -25.43 11.04 -4.93
N GLU A 880 -26.04 12.22 -4.92
CA GLU A 880 -25.41 13.48 -5.34
C GLU A 880 -24.14 13.79 -4.52
N ASP A 881 -24.22 13.71 -3.19
CA ASP A 881 -23.06 13.93 -2.31
C ASP A 881 -21.93 12.94 -2.63
N LEU A 882 -22.26 11.64 -2.74
CA LEU A 882 -21.27 10.60 -3.04
C LEU A 882 -20.62 10.81 -4.40
N LYS A 883 -21.40 11.12 -5.44
CA LYS A 883 -20.93 11.43 -6.80
C LYS A 883 -19.91 12.57 -6.75
N ASN A 884 -20.25 13.65 -6.05
CA ASN A 884 -19.40 14.83 -5.94
C ASN A 884 -18.11 14.55 -5.17
N ILE A 885 -18.17 13.76 -4.09
CA ILE A 885 -17.00 13.30 -3.33
C ILE A 885 -16.04 12.50 -4.22
N ILE A 886 -16.54 11.50 -4.95
CA ILE A 886 -15.69 10.62 -5.78
C ILE A 886 -15.13 11.37 -6.99
N GLN A 887 -15.92 12.23 -7.63
CA GLN A 887 -15.46 13.06 -8.74
C GLN A 887 -14.33 13.99 -8.29
N TYR A 888 -14.53 14.72 -7.18
CA TYR A 888 -13.51 15.62 -6.64
C TYR A 888 -12.22 14.88 -6.27
N PHE A 889 -12.34 13.81 -5.47
CA PHE A 889 -11.20 13.04 -5.03
C PHE A 889 -10.40 12.50 -6.23
N THR A 890 -11.07 11.95 -7.24
CA THR A 890 -10.43 11.41 -8.43
C THR A 890 -9.72 12.50 -9.24
N ASN A 891 -10.38 13.64 -9.46
CA ASN A 891 -9.83 14.74 -10.26
C ASN A 891 -8.63 15.41 -9.58
N GLU A 892 -8.74 15.72 -8.29
CA GLU A 892 -7.63 16.35 -7.57
C GLU A 892 -6.47 15.39 -7.34
N LEU A 893 -6.73 14.12 -7.02
CA LEU A 893 -5.67 13.14 -6.88
C LEU A 893 -4.90 13.02 -8.19
N THR A 894 -5.59 12.92 -9.33
CA THR A 894 -4.97 12.84 -10.65
C THR A 894 -4.17 14.11 -10.97
N TYR A 895 -4.73 15.29 -10.68
CA TYR A 895 -4.04 16.56 -10.91
C TYR A 895 -2.76 16.69 -10.07
N VAL A 896 -2.83 16.39 -8.77
CA VAL A 896 -1.66 16.43 -7.86
C VAL A 896 -0.62 15.42 -8.32
N ASP A 897 -1.06 14.21 -8.66
CA ASP A 897 -0.20 13.13 -9.11
C ASP A 897 0.58 13.51 -10.38
N GLU A 898 -0.07 14.13 -11.36
CA GLU A 898 0.54 14.53 -12.65
C GLU A 898 1.39 15.81 -12.56
N ASN A 899 1.06 16.76 -11.67
CA ASN A 899 1.58 18.13 -11.76
C ASN A 899 2.39 18.62 -10.56
N GLU A 900 2.25 18.02 -9.38
CA GLU A 900 2.92 18.49 -8.16
C GLU A 900 4.15 17.65 -7.82
N ALA A 901 5.33 18.21 -8.12
CA ALA A 901 6.63 17.56 -7.88
C ALA A 901 7.32 18.05 -6.59
N ASP A 902 6.92 19.20 -6.04
CA ASP A 902 7.43 19.64 -4.74
C ASP A 902 6.84 18.76 -3.64
N ILE A 903 7.70 18.01 -2.93
CA ILE A 903 7.27 16.98 -1.98
C ILE A 903 6.42 17.57 -0.86
N TYR A 904 6.77 18.76 -0.37
CA TYR A 904 5.98 19.42 0.68
C TYR A 904 4.58 19.76 0.18
N GLN A 905 4.46 20.47 -0.96
CA GLN A 905 3.16 20.81 -1.54
C GLN A 905 2.36 19.56 -1.91
N ARG A 906 3.02 18.53 -2.46
CA ARG A 906 2.40 17.25 -2.80
C ARG A 906 1.80 16.59 -1.56
N TYR A 907 2.58 16.41 -0.50
CA TYR A 907 2.09 15.76 0.72
C TYR A 907 1.02 16.59 1.43
N THR A 908 1.12 17.92 1.44
CA THR A 908 0.05 18.80 1.95
C THR A 908 -1.27 18.60 1.18
N LYS A 909 -1.23 18.57 -0.16
CA LYS A 909 -2.44 18.40 -0.99
C LYS A 909 -3.01 16.99 -0.87
N LEU A 910 -2.17 15.95 -0.85
CA LEU A 910 -2.62 14.57 -0.67
C LEU A 910 -3.22 14.35 0.73
N ALA A 911 -2.64 14.95 1.77
CA ALA A 911 -3.15 14.86 3.13
C ALA A 911 -4.57 15.44 3.24
N LYS A 912 -4.80 16.60 2.61
CA LYS A 912 -6.14 17.20 2.47
C LYS A 912 -7.14 16.25 1.82
N LEU A 913 -6.75 15.59 0.74
CA LEU A 913 -7.61 14.66 0.01
C LEU A 913 -7.92 13.41 0.84
N GLU A 914 -6.94 12.84 1.54
CA GLU A 914 -7.15 11.69 2.40
C GLU A 914 -8.03 12.03 3.61
N ASN A 915 -7.79 13.18 4.27
CA ASN A 915 -8.67 13.66 5.34
C ASN A 915 -10.08 13.92 4.82
N PHE A 916 -10.24 14.51 3.65
CA PHE A 916 -11.55 14.70 3.04
C PHE A 916 -12.27 13.37 2.79
N TYR A 917 -11.57 12.38 2.24
CA TYR A 917 -12.15 11.10 1.83
C TYR A 917 -12.44 10.18 3.02
N THR A 918 -11.44 10.01 3.88
CA THR A 918 -11.52 9.13 5.04
C THR A 918 -12.24 9.82 6.18
N LEU A 919 -11.91 11.07 6.53
CA LEU A 919 -12.53 11.81 7.63
C LEU A 919 -13.88 12.39 7.25
N ALA A 920 -13.84 13.50 6.52
CA ALA A 920 -15.01 14.35 6.33
C ALA A 920 -16.15 13.65 5.58
N SER A 921 -15.86 12.65 4.75
CA SER A 921 -16.84 11.93 3.93
C SER A 921 -17.15 10.51 4.39
N ALA A 922 -16.29 9.94 5.25
CA ALA A 922 -16.35 8.57 5.76
C ALA A 922 -16.65 7.51 4.68
N VAL A 923 -16.10 7.68 3.47
CA VAL A 923 -16.29 6.72 2.36
C VAL A 923 -15.62 5.38 2.69
N ILE A 924 -14.49 5.46 3.40
CA ILE A 924 -13.83 4.32 4.04
C ILE A 924 -13.50 4.68 5.48
N ILE A 925 -13.34 3.66 6.32
CA ILE A 925 -13.02 3.83 7.73
C ILE A 925 -11.72 3.06 8.02
N PRO A 926 -10.56 3.74 8.14
CA PRO A 926 -9.34 3.09 8.61
C PRO A 926 -9.52 2.46 9.98
N THR A 927 -8.94 1.27 10.17
CA THR A 927 -9.14 0.45 11.35
C THR A 927 -7.82 0.16 12.05
N HIS A 928 -6.92 -0.60 11.43
CA HIS A 928 -5.74 -1.12 12.11
C HIS A 928 -4.62 -1.50 11.14
N THR A 929 -3.46 -1.80 11.71
CA THR A 929 -2.41 -2.62 11.09
C THR A 929 -2.40 -4.00 11.76
N HIS A 930 -1.99 -5.04 11.04
CA HIS A 930 -1.69 -6.33 11.67
C HIS A 930 -0.33 -6.35 12.38
N GLN A 931 0.62 -5.58 11.87
CA GLN A 931 2.00 -5.55 12.35
C GLN A 931 2.21 -4.31 13.21
N ALA A 932 2.78 -4.44 14.40
CA ALA A 932 3.22 -3.27 15.15
C ALA A 932 4.58 -2.79 14.65
N ASP A 933 4.98 -1.60 15.10
CA ASP A 933 6.31 -1.05 14.92
C ASP A 933 7.41 -1.82 15.65
N THR A 934 7.02 -2.68 16.60
CA THR A 934 7.89 -3.67 17.23
C THR A 934 7.43 -5.10 16.96
N LEU A 935 8.40 -6.01 16.88
CA LEU A 935 8.15 -7.44 16.72
C LEU A 935 9.13 -8.27 17.54
N PRO A 936 8.67 -8.94 18.61
CA PRO A 936 9.48 -9.92 19.31
C PRO A 936 9.86 -11.08 18.37
N SER A 937 11.13 -11.45 18.35
CA SER A 937 11.67 -12.48 17.47
C SER A 937 12.68 -13.34 18.21
N ILE A 938 12.71 -14.62 17.86
CA ILE A 938 13.74 -15.58 18.27
C ILE A 938 14.38 -16.10 16.98
N SER A 939 15.68 -15.89 16.83
CA SER A 939 16.34 -16.05 15.53
C SER A 939 17.78 -16.52 15.65
N TYR A 940 18.16 -17.42 14.74
CA TYR A 940 19.57 -17.67 14.39
C TYR A 940 20.07 -16.68 13.33
N VAL A 941 19.20 -15.87 12.74
CA VAL A 941 19.54 -14.92 11.68
C VAL A 941 19.95 -13.59 12.30
N ASP A 942 20.98 -12.95 11.73
CA ASP A 942 21.36 -11.59 12.07
C ASP A 942 20.33 -10.61 11.49
N GLU A 943 19.39 -10.16 12.33
CA GLU A 943 18.30 -9.28 11.90
C GLU A 943 18.80 -7.90 11.47
N PHE A 944 19.98 -7.45 11.92
CA PHE A 944 20.60 -6.21 11.47
C PHE A 944 21.31 -6.34 10.13
N SER A 945 21.44 -7.56 9.58
CA SER A 945 21.99 -7.80 8.24
C SER A 945 20.96 -7.69 7.12
N LYS A 946 19.66 -7.52 7.46
CA LYS A 946 18.55 -7.45 6.51
C LYS A 946 18.10 -6.01 6.25
N PRO A 947 17.61 -5.68 5.04
CA PRO A 947 16.85 -4.46 4.82
C PRO A 947 15.48 -4.53 5.52
N THR A 948 15.06 -3.42 6.11
CA THR A 948 13.75 -3.27 6.78
C THR A 948 12.80 -2.32 6.05
N TRP A 949 13.23 -1.84 4.89
CA TRP A 949 12.47 -0.91 4.09
C TRP A 949 11.24 -1.59 3.48
N PRO A 950 10.07 -0.90 3.43
CA PRO A 950 8.81 -1.61 3.31
C PRO A 950 8.23 -1.69 1.89
N THR A 951 8.87 -1.06 0.90
CA THR A 951 8.41 -1.03 -0.51
C THR A 951 9.28 -1.95 -1.38
N GLY A 952 8.92 -2.18 -2.64
CA GLY A 952 9.76 -2.96 -3.57
C GLY A 952 10.08 -4.39 -3.11
N ALA A 953 11.16 -4.96 -3.66
CA ALA A 953 11.48 -6.39 -3.45
C ALA A 953 12.60 -6.67 -2.43
N HIS A 954 13.27 -5.63 -1.92
CA HIS A 954 14.52 -5.78 -1.19
C HIS A 954 14.36 -6.47 0.17
N ALA A 955 13.24 -6.27 0.89
CA ALA A 955 12.95 -6.94 2.16
C ALA A 955 12.90 -8.48 2.07
N LYS A 956 12.77 -9.01 0.85
CA LYS A 956 12.65 -10.44 0.54
C LYS A 956 13.98 -11.09 0.14
N ARG A 957 15.05 -10.29 0.00
CA ARG A 957 16.35 -10.75 -0.48
C ARG A 957 17.23 -11.26 0.66
N TYR A 958 17.94 -12.36 0.43
CA TYR A 958 18.91 -12.92 1.39
C TYR A 958 20.38 -12.61 1.09
N VAL A 959 20.68 -11.75 0.10
CA VAL A 959 22.05 -11.26 -0.10
C VAL A 959 22.47 -10.40 1.10
N GLY A 960 23.67 -10.60 1.62
CA GLY A 960 24.19 -9.92 2.81
C GLY A 960 23.76 -10.54 4.14
N VAL A 961 22.74 -11.41 4.15
CA VAL A 961 22.18 -11.99 5.37
C VAL A 961 23.12 -13.03 5.97
N LYS A 962 23.31 -12.95 7.29
CA LYS A 962 24.19 -13.84 8.07
C LYS A 962 23.40 -14.64 9.09
N MET A 963 23.99 -15.76 9.54
CA MET A 963 23.43 -16.58 10.60
C MET A 963 24.48 -16.92 11.67
N PHE A 964 24.01 -17.05 12.90
CA PHE A 964 24.77 -17.49 14.06
C PHE A 964 24.52 -18.97 14.34
N ASP A 965 25.47 -19.62 15.02
CA ASP A 965 25.34 -21.02 15.42
C ASP A 965 24.52 -21.19 16.71
N LYS A 966 24.20 -20.10 17.41
CA LYS A 966 23.33 -20.04 18.59
C LYS A 966 22.31 -18.92 18.46
N ILE A 967 21.22 -19.03 19.23
CA ILE A 967 20.23 -17.96 19.34
C ILE A 967 20.89 -16.72 19.92
N VAL A 968 20.61 -15.55 19.33
CA VAL A 968 21.14 -14.28 19.78
C VAL A 968 20.54 -13.93 21.14
N THR A 969 21.39 -13.79 22.16
CA THR A 969 20.93 -13.32 23.48
C THR A 969 20.66 -11.83 23.47
N ARG A 970 19.87 -11.35 24.43
CA ARG A 970 19.55 -9.91 24.57
C ARG A 970 20.80 -9.03 24.58
N LYS A 971 21.81 -9.39 25.36
CA LYS A 971 23.09 -8.66 25.44
C LYS A 971 23.83 -8.61 24.08
N GLN A 972 23.78 -9.70 23.31
CA GLN A 972 24.39 -9.73 21.98
C GLN A 972 23.62 -8.86 20.99
N TYR A 973 22.29 -8.92 21.03
CA TYR A 973 21.41 -8.09 20.21
C TYR A 973 21.59 -6.60 20.50
N GLU A 974 21.70 -6.20 21.77
CA GLU A 974 22.00 -4.82 22.17
C GLU A 974 23.34 -4.33 21.60
N LYS A 975 24.38 -5.19 21.62
CA LYS A 975 25.68 -4.87 21.02
C LYS A 975 25.56 -4.67 19.50
N GLN A 976 24.85 -5.56 18.81
CA GLN A 976 24.61 -5.45 17.37
C GLN A 976 23.83 -4.18 17.03
N LYS A 977 22.79 -3.87 17.81
CA LYS A 977 22.02 -2.63 17.68
C LYS A 977 22.89 -1.40 17.85
N ALA A 978 23.76 -1.37 18.87
CA ALA A 978 24.65 -0.25 19.11
C ALA A 978 25.66 -0.05 17.98
N GLU A 979 26.18 -1.13 17.39
CA GLU A 979 27.03 -1.08 16.20
C GLU A 979 26.26 -0.56 14.98
N TYR A 980 25.07 -1.10 14.75
CA TYR A 980 24.16 -0.68 13.68
C TYR A 980 23.81 0.81 13.76
N GLU A 981 23.51 1.35 14.95
CA GLU A 981 23.23 2.78 15.11
C GLU A 981 24.49 3.66 14.98
N ARG A 982 25.66 3.18 15.42
CA ARG A 982 26.94 3.88 15.23
C ARG A 982 27.29 4.02 13.75
N GLU A 983 27.12 2.93 12.99
CA GLU A 983 27.38 2.91 11.55
C GLU A 983 26.59 3.97 10.78
N LYS A 984 25.36 4.30 11.19
CA LYS A 984 24.58 5.37 10.56
C LYS A 984 25.23 6.75 10.69
N GLN A 985 26.00 6.98 11.76
CA GLN A 985 26.67 8.25 12.04
C GLN A 985 28.08 8.29 11.42
N ASP A 986 28.86 7.23 11.67
CA ASP A 986 30.27 7.15 11.29
C ASP A 986 30.44 6.80 9.80
N GLY A 987 29.45 6.12 9.22
CA GLY A 987 29.48 5.52 7.90
C GLY A 987 29.73 4.01 7.99
N TYR A 988 29.40 3.30 6.90
CA TYR A 988 29.51 1.85 6.82
C TYR A 988 29.97 1.40 5.43
N LYS A 989 30.23 0.11 5.27
CA LYS A 989 30.49 -0.47 3.94
C LYS A 989 29.18 -0.85 3.27
N PRO A 990 28.89 -0.39 2.04
CA PRO A 990 27.65 -0.73 1.36
C PRO A 990 27.58 -2.23 1.06
N LEU A 991 26.36 -2.74 0.85
CA LEU A 991 26.15 -4.14 0.49
C LEU A 991 26.61 -4.40 -0.95
N ASN A 992 26.31 -3.46 -1.85
CA ASN A 992 26.68 -3.53 -3.26
C ASN A 992 27.94 -2.74 -3.57
N PRO A 993 28.74 -3.18 -4.57
CA PRO A 993 29.94 -2.46 -4.98
C PRO A 993 29.61 -1.17 -5.73
N MET A 994 30.42 -0.12 -5.58
CA MET A 994 30.33 1.08 -6.40
C MET A 994 30.61 0.77 -7.87
N LYS A 995 31.60 -0.09 -8.14
CA LYS A 995 32.04 -0.46 -9.50
C LYS A 995 32.76 -1.79 -9.48
N PHE A 996 32.96 -2.37 -10.67
CA PHE A 996 33.89 -3.48 -10.88
C PHE A 996 35.21 -2.96 -11.48
N ASP A 997 36.34 -3.35 -10.90
CA ASP A 997 37.65 -3.06 -11.48
C ASP A 997 38.08 -4.22 -12.38
N GLU A 998 37.94 -4.01 -13.69
CA GLU A 998 38.30 -4.98 -14.72
C GLU A 998 39.78 -5.38 -14.69
N LYS A 999 40.68 -4.49 -14.22
CA LYS A 999 42.12 -4.78 -14.18
C LYS A 999 42.47 -5.77 -13.07
N THR A 1000 41.82 -5.64 -11.92
CA THR A 1000 42.08 -6.48 -10.74
C THR A 1000 41.10 -7.64 -10.62
N GLY A 1001 40.00 -7.62 -11.38
CA GLY A 1001 38.93 -8.61 -11.30
C GLY A 1001 38.12 -8.53 -10.00
N LYS A 1002 38.13 -7.38 -9.32
CA LYS A 1002 37.55 -7.23 -7.96
C LYS A 1002 36.45 -6.17 -7.90
N ASN A 1003 35.49 -6.43 -7.03
CA ASN A 1003 34.45 -5.48 -6.64
C ASN A 1003 35.04 -4.37 -5.76
N VAL A 1004 34.79 -3.11 -6.13
CA VAL A 1004 35.21 -1.92 -5.37
C VAL A 1004 33.99 -1.30 -4.71
N TYR A 1005 34.10 -0.97 -3.42
CA TYR A 1005 33.03 -0.41 -2.61
C TYR A 1005 33.38 1.03 -2.20
N PHE A 1006 32.39 1.81 -1.79
CA PHE A 1006 32.65 3.06 -1.08
C PHE A 1006 33.26 2.77 0.29
N ASP A 1007 34.17 3.65 0.73
CA ASP A 1007 34.66 3.71 2.09
C ASP A 1007 33.79 4.70 2.90
N ASN A 1008 33.41 4.34 4.12
CA ASN A 1008 32.58 5.16 5.01
C ASN A 1008 31.28 5.69 4.35
N PHE A 1009 30.54 4.84 3.65
CA PHE A 1009 29.29 5.19 2.98
C PHE A 1009 28.25 5.68 3.98
N LYS A 1010 27.58 6.81 3.66
CA LYS A 1010 26.57 7.47 4.51
C LYS A 1010 25.21 7.61 3.82
N GLY A 1011 24.89 6.75 2.87
CA GLY A 1011 23.57 6.70 2.21
C GLY A 1011 23.40 7.53 0.94
N LYS A 1012 24.38 8.36 0.58
CA LYS A 1012 24.30 9.26 -0.58
C LYS A 1012 24.91 8.64 -1.84
N TRP A 1013 24.36 7.53 -2.33
CA TRP A 1013 24.97 6.72 -3.41
C TRP A 1013 25.27 7.54 -4.66
N ARG A 1014 24.27 8.23 -5.22
CA ARG A 1014 24.42 9.00 -6.46
C ARG A 1014 25.47 10.11 -6.34
N GLU A 1015 25.40 10.89 -5.26
CA GLU A 1015 26.33 12.01 -5.01
C GLU A 1015 27.78 11.50 -4.90
N GLN A 1016 28.01 10.47 -4.07
CA GLN A 1016 29.34 9.91 -3.86
C GLN A 1016 29.89 9.22 -5.12
N TRP A 1017 29.06 8.49 -5.86
CA TRP A 1017 29.47 7.86 -7.13
C TRP A 1017 29.94 8.91 -8.14
N LYS A 1018 29.15 9.99 -8.28
CA LYS A 1018 29.42 11.10 -9.20
C LYS A 1018 30.72 11.81 -8.86
N GLU A 1019 30.96 12.10 -7.58
CA GLU A 1019 32.22 12.68 -7.12
C GLU A 1019 33.43 11.79 -7.45
N GLU A 1020 33.35 10.49 -7.17
CA GLU A 1020 34.43 9.54 -7.46
C GLU A 1020 34.69 9.37 -8.97
N TYR A 1021 33.64 9.36 -9.78
CA TYR A 1021 33.75 9.33 -11.23
C TYR A 1021 34.45 10.59 -11.77
N LEU A 1022 34.03 11.78 -11.33
CA LEU A 1022 34.62 13.04 -11.76
C LEU A 1022 36.08 13.19 -11.32
N LYS A 1023 36.45 12.77 -10.10
CA LYS A 1023 37.84 12.77 -9.64
C LYS A 1023 38.75 11.92 -10.54
N LYS A 1024 38.24 10.79 -11.02
CA LYS A 1024 39.02 9.87 -11.88
C LYS A 1024 39.19 10.39 -13.31
N ASN A 1025 38.17 11.07 -13.85
CA ASN A 1025 38.15 11.54 -15.26
C ASN A 1025 38.55 13.02 -15.44
N LYS A 1026 38.90 13.74 -14.35
CA LYS A 1026 39.56 15.06 -14.40
C LYS A 1026 41.09 14.96 -14.64
N LYS A 1027 41.62 13.75 -14.82
CA LYS A 1027 42.98 13.46 -15.27
C LYS A 1027 42.92 13.00 -16.72
#